data_AF-A0A7L3MVK8-F1
#
_entry.id   AF-A0A7L3MVK8-F1
#
_cell.length_a   1.000
_cell.length_b   1.000
_cell.length_c   1.000
_cell.angle_alpha   90.00
_cell.angle_beta   90.00
_cell.angle_gamma   90.00
#
_symmetry.space_group_name_H-M   'P 1'
#
loop_
_entity.id
_entity.type
_entity.pdbx_description
1 polymer ?
#
loop_
_entity_poly.entity_id
_entity_poly.type
_entity_poly.pdbx_seq_one_letter_code
_entity_poly.pdbx_strand_id
1 'polypeptide(L)'
;LGFQAWEVSAGVIVFPNIQLLASEVSKLLTKEIEKNLNGKPAEEARLALDQLLQQKGEAKDVHLLLKSVYVLSQTDLRTMWTMIGSGLPAALMQCLYLFFTFPLKEKSHDGGTSEDDTQTQEILVKVMLNMYKEEQAVEELLAADKLQSLIIATASLWDQCSHSWKVPTGRVLKTISKAQTKNSIVYLQAADCIKIAAQNLFKLADTLPACDVCEAASIVLCFVKDSYPISSALLIEFENNGGYQLLLKILLRYQGLEQNEGDPCLDEILDMLTCLTTCGKTELKVSGNIVHPQLPHFDFERTWSSGMTVKNLQAFQVLQSIFQKSNDQHLCRRILAAICTIWAWNTMNFFVLEWTLQPISQFTDVIHLKPHPVQVQFFRLVESIVLELSYVPHEILKKVQHLIKENTVPFCTLTALRCLLSMTEKDVLFSDIFRDSGLLGLLLAYLRKQAKILRKSAGTHLPDLEEGIEKELNAMMLKMVAALTAGSVRNTVVLKDYGMVPYLKIFLDDECYRSATLSILEQLSVLNYEEYMSIIIGALCSSTQGELHLKLDLLKSLLRILESPKSHSAFRTCSGFHGLLSLLSDMEGALQDPPSGLWSAVGQNCILELVFYILKGITAALHLDFVNSNFFQRNGLFEKMAEDLGSLGCFGTQGEWQIPLSLENTRTFEEFLDAAFCISEPFPMWLKNCIQILNFLDHMAKGTLHQENYFKERRPEIRETSRDVQEGPQAQEEHFIAFQRPGNKLPISAYRLWGNPEDKWEMKDCSIVHPGAVCVMVRLLPKLYKEGHAQLSQEIQCALVDHILSLVKSEKSRQVMCGSGLLSTIITSCQDAFCNQNHPLHVPLTRVFEKLASQAIEPDVLR
;
A
#
# COMPACT_ATOMS: atom_id res chain seq x y z
N LEU A 1 -24.98 -55.81 -29.90
CA LEU A 1 -26.32 -55.46 -30.44
C LEU A 1 -26.98 -54.28 -29.69
N GLY A 2 -27.16 -54.32 -28.36
CA GLY A 2 -27.81 -53.20 -27.64
C GLY A 2 -27.04 -51.87 -27.64
N PHE A 3 -25.71 -51.90 -27.51
CA PHE A 3 -24.89 -50.67 -27.49
C PHE A 3 -24.66 -50.05 -28.88
N GLN A 4 -24.63 -50.85 -29.96
CA GLN A 4 -24.63 -50.35 -31.34
C GLN A 4 -25.93 -49.58 -31.67
N ALA A 5 -27.05 -49.92 -31.02
CA ALA A 5 -28.29 -49.17 -31.15
C ALA A 5 -28.28 -47.85 -30.35
N TRP A 6 -27.44 -47.74 -29.31
CA TRP A 6 -27.34 -46.56 -28.45
C TRP A 6 -26.54 -45.42 -29.11
N GLU A 7 -25.46 -45.70 -29.85
CA GLU A 7 -24.73 -44.66 -30.62
C GLU A 7 -25.60 -44.04 -31.73
N VAL A 8 -26.62 -44.75 -32.22
CA VAL A 8 -27.53 -44.28 -33.28
C VAL A 8 -28.77 -43.57 -32.72
N SER A 9 -29.08 -43.72 -31.42
CA SER A 9 -30.29 -43.15 -30.81
C SER A 9 -29.94 -42.12 -29.73
N ALA A 10 -30.20 -40.85 -30.05
CA ALA A 10 -30.09 -39.72 -29.13
C ALA A 10 -31.10 -39.81 -27.97
N GLY A 11 -30.83 -40.67 -26.99
CA GLY A 11 -31.45 -40.61 -25.65
C GLY A 11 -32.39 -41.76 -25.28
N VAL A 12 -32.00 -42.42 -24.19
CA VAL A 12 -32.78 -43.23 -23.23
C VAL A 12 -33.31 -44.58 -23.72
N ILE A 13 -32.46 -45.60 -23.60
CA ILE A 13 -32.89 -47.00 -23.45
C ILE A 13 -32.97 -47.30 -21.95
N VAL A 14 -34.17 -47.57 -21.43
CA VAL A 14 -34.36 -48.02 -20.04
C VAL A 14 -34.12 -49.52 -19.98
N PHE A 15 -32.97 -49.94 -19.45
CA PHE A 15 -32.70 -51.35 -19.18
C PHE A 15 -33.43 -51.80 -17.91
N PRO A 16 -34.19 -52.92 -17.92
CA PRO A 16 -34.96 -53.38 -16.75
C PRO A 16 -34.10 -53.78 -15.55
N ASN A 17 -32.84 -54.16 -15.77
CA ASN A 17 -31.90 -54.52 -14.70
C ASN A 17 -30.47 -54.09 -15.05
N ILE A 18 -30.19 -52.81 -14.84
CA ILE A 18 -28.89 -52.19 -15.08
C ILE A 18 -27.78 -52.85 -14.25
N GLN A 19 -28.10 -53.33 -13.03
CA GLN A 19 -27.13 -54.00 -12.15
C GLN A 19 -26.65 -55.34 -12.70
N LEU A 20 -27.56 -56.14 -13.27
CA LEU A 20 -27.22 -57.42 -13.89
C LEU A 20 -26.38 -57.20 -15.16
N LEU A 21 -26.73 -56.18 -15.95
CA LEU A 21 -25.93 -55.74 -17.10
C LEU A 21 -24.52 -55.31 -16.65
N ALA A 22 -24.41 -54.50 -15.58
CA ALA A 22 -23.14 -54.04 -15.06
C ALA A 22 -22.26 -55.18 -14.53
N SER A 23 -22.84 -56.13 -13.79
CA SER A 23 -22.14 -57.34 -13.35
C SER A 23 -21.61 -58.16 -14.52
N GLU A 24 -22.44 -58.46 -15.52
CA GLU A 24 -22.02 -59.34 -16.63
C GLU A 24 -21.02 -58.66 -17.57
N VAL A 25 -21.19 -57.37 -17.87
CA VAL A 25 -20.24 -56.61 -18.69
C VAL A 25 -18.89 -56.49 -17.97
N SER A 26 -18.87 -56.21 -16.67
CA SER A 26 -17.63 -56.12 -15.89
C SER A 26 -16.94 -57.47 -15.71
N LYS A 27 -17.68 -58.56 -15.48
CA LYS A 27 -17.12 -59.93 -15.45
C LYS A 27 -16.51 -60.32 -16.81
N LEU A 28 -17.18 -59.96 -17.90
CA LEU A 28 -16.70 -60.29 -19.25
C LEU A 28 -15.44 -59.51 -19.59
N LEU A 29 -15.37 -58.22 -19.23
CA LEU A 29 -14.14 -57.43 -19.35
C LEU A 29 -13.00 -57.99 -18.48
N THR A 30 -13.30 -58.37 -17.22
CA THR A 30 -12.33 -58.98 -16.30
C THR A 30 -11.76 -60.28 -16.89
N LYS A 31 -12.62 -61.17 -17.39
CA LYS A 31 -12.20 -62.42 -18.03
C LYS A 31 -11.33 -62.20 -19.26
N GLU A 32 -11.66 -61.21 -20.09
CA GLU A 32 -10.86 -60.94 -21.29
C GLU A 32 -9.49 -60.34 -20.94
N ILE A 33 -9.42 -59.51 -19.89
CA ILE A 33 -8.14 -59.02 -19.34
C ILE A 33 -7.31 -60.20 -18.80
N GLU A 34 -7.89 -61.04 -17.93
CA GLU A 34 -7.20 -62.19 -17.32
C GLU A 34 -6.72 -63.21 -18.36
N LYS A 35 -7.54 -63.51 -19.38
CA LYS A 35 -7.16 -64.39 -20.49
C LYS A 35 -5.92 -63.91 -21.23
N ASN A 36 -5.75 -62.58 -21.35
CA ASN A 36 -4.59 -62.00 -22.02
C ASN A 36 -3.35 -61.90 -21.12
N LEU A 37 -3.52 -61.98 -19.80
CA LEU A 37 -2.47 -61.98 -18.77
C LEU A 37 -1.93 -63.38 -18.45
N ASN A 38 -2.80 -64.40 -18.46
CA ASN A 38 -2.47 -65.74 -17.98
C ASN A 38 -1.38 -66.42 -18.82
N GLY A 39 -0.29 -66.85 -18.15
CA GLY A 39 0.77 -67.67 -18.73
C GLY A 39 1.78 -66.94 -19.61
N LYS A 40 1.72 -65.59 -19.71
CA LYS A 40 2.65 -64.78 -20.52
C LYS A 40 3.67 -64.04 -19.65
N PRO A 41 4.93 -63.86 -20.11
CA PRO A 41 5.88 -62.95 -19.47
C PRO A 41 5.38 -61.50 -19.52
N ALA A 42 5.86 -60.65 -18.61
CA ALA A 42 5.27 -59.33 -18.37
C ALA A 42 5.32 -58.39 -19.60
N GLU A 43 6.36 -58.45 -20.42
CA GLU A 43 6.46 -57.67 -21.67
C GLU A 43 5.45 -58.14 -22.74
N GLU A 44 5.24 -59.45 -22.87
CA GLU A 44 4.26 -60.02 -23.81
C GLU A 44 2.82 -59.78 -23.33
N ALA A 45 2.59 -59.85 -22.03
CA ALA A 45 1.31 -59.49 -21.41
C ALA A 45 0.97 -58.02 -21.65
N ARG A 46 1.96 -57.12 -21.50
CA ARG A 46 1.83 -55.69 -21.80
C ARG A 46 1.45 -55.44 -23.27
N LEU A 47 2.09 -56.13 -24.21
CA LEU A 47 1.81 -56.02 -25.64
C LEU A 47 0.42 -56.55 -26.01
N ALA A 48 0.02 -57.69 -25.43
CA ALA A 48 -1.31 -58.26 -25.64
C ALA A 48 -2.42 -57.34 -25.12
N LEU A 49 -2.21 -56.69 -23.97
CA LEU A 49 -3.14 -55.70 -23.44
C LEU A 49 -3.19 -54.42 -24.28
N ASP A 50 -2.06 -53.98 -24.85
CA ASP A 50 -2.04 -52.84 -25.77
C ASP A 50 -2.87 -53.12 -27.03
N GLN A 51 -2.69 -54.31 -27.60
CA GLN A 51 -3.44 -54.76 -28.78
C GLN A 51 -4.94 -54.91 -28.50
N LEU A 52 -5.30 -55.32 -27.29
CA LEU A 52 -6.69 -55.44 -26.85
C LEU A 52 -7.36 -54.07 -26.69
N LEU A 53 -6.61 -53.03 -26.32
CA LEU A 53 -7.11 -51.65 -26.24
C LEU A 53 -7.09 -50.92 -27.59
N GLN A 54 -6.20 -51.29 -28.52
CA GLN A 54 -6.13 -50.69 -29.86
C GLN A 54 -7.30 -51.15 -30.75
N GLN A 55 -7.86 -50.24 -31.54
CA GLN A 55 -8.95 -50.51 -32.50
C GLN A 55 -8.52 -51.35 -33.74
N LYS A 56 -7.71 -52.39 -33.58
CA LYS A 56 -7.24 -53.23 -34.70
C LYS A 56 -7.78 -54.67 -34.59
N GLY A 57 -8.63 -55.08 -35.53
CA GLY A 57 -9.13 -56.45 -35.68
C GLY A 57 -10.39 -56.79 -34.87
N GLU A 58 -10.53 -58.05 -34.43
CA GLU A 58 -11.62 -58.57 -33.55
C GLU A 58 -11.75 -57.81 -32.20
N ALA A 59 -10.80 -56.90 -31.89
CA ALA A 59 -10.77 -56.04 -30.72
C ALA A 59 -11.84 -54.92 -30.69
N LYS A 60 -12.63 -54.72 -31.76
CA LYS A 60 -13.74 -53.73 -31.76
C LYS A 60 -14.77 -53.97 -30.65
N ASP A 61 -14.99 -55.23 -30.28
CA ASP A 61 -15.94 -55.60 -29.23
C ASP A 61 -15.46 -55.21 -27.83
N VAL A 62 -14.13 -55.18 -27.59
CA VAL A 62 -13.56 -54.87 -26.28
C VAL A 62 -13.52 -53.37 -25.99
N HIS A 63 -13.27 -52.54 -27.00
CA HIS A 63 -13.42 -51.08 -26.86
C HIS A 63 -14.86 -50.68 -26.54
N LEU A 64 -15.83 -51.33 -27.18
CA LEU A 64 -17.25 -51.16 -26.87
C LEU A 64 -17.58 -51.61 -25.45
N LEU A 65 -16.99 -52.71 -24.96
CA LEU A 65 -17.11 -53.13 -23.56
C LEU A 65 -16.55 -52.09 -22.60
N LEU A 66 -15.36 -51.53 -22.87
CA LEU A 66 -14.76 -50.49 -22.04
C LEU A 66 -15.62 -49.21 -22.01
N LYS A 67 -16.14 -48.77 -23.16
CA LYS A 67 -17.11 -47.65 -23.24
C LYS A 67 -18.39 -47.95 -22.46
N SER A 68 -18.88 -49.19 -22.53
CA SER A 68 -20.07 -49.63 -21.79
C SER A 68 -19.83 -49.57 -20.28
N VAL A 69 -18.69 -50.10 -19.81
CA VAL A 69 -18.26 -50.02 -18.41
C VAL A 69 -18.09 -48.57 -17.97
N TYR A 70 -17.55 -47.71 -18.84
CA TYR A 70 -17.42 -46.28 -18.56
C TYR A 70 -18.77 -45.59 -18.35
N VAL A 71 -19.75 -45.79 -19.23
CA VAL A 71 -21.10 -45.23 -19.07
C VAL A 71 -21.75 -45.77 -17.79
N LEU A 72 -21.59 -47.07 -17.51
CA LEU A 72 -22.13 -47.69 -16.30
C LEU A 72 -21.47 -47.16 -15.02
N SER A 73 -20.18 -46.85 -15.05
CA SER A 73 -19.45 -46.25 -13.92
C SER A 73 -19.96 -44.85 -13.53
N GLN A 74 -20.77 -44.21 -14.36
CA GLN A 74 -21.34 -42.87 -14.11
C GLN A 74 -22.81 -42.89 -13.63
N THR A 75 -23.39 -44.08 -13.43
CA THR A 75 -24.82 -44.20 -13.11
C THR A 75 -25.13 -43.99 -11.63
N ASP A 76 -25.15 -45.05 -10.82
CA ASP A 76 -25.50 -44.99 -9.40
C ASP A 76 -24.55 -45.84 -8.53
N LEU A 77 -24.50 -45.57 -7.22
CA LEU A 77 -23.57 -46.26 -6.33
C LEU A 77 -23.82 -47.78 -6.26
N ARG A 78 -25.07 -48.25 -6.44
CA ARG A 78 -25.35 -49.69 -6.40
C ARG A 78 -24.82 -50.40 -7.63
N THR A 79 -24.96 -49.82 -8.82
CA THR A 79 -24.35 -50.37 -10.04
C THR A 79 -22.84 -50.36 -9.94
N MET A 80 -22.24 -49.30 -9.39
CA MET A 80 -20.80 -49.24 -9.13
C MET A 80 -20.33 -50.37 -8.19
N TRP A 81 -21.02 -50.62 -7.08
CA TRP A 81 -20.70 -51.74 -6.17
C TRP A 81 -20.81 -53.11 -6.84
N THR A 82 -21.79 -53.31 -7.73
CA THR A 82 -21.89 -54.56 -8.52
C THR A 82 -20.75 -54.72 -9.52
N MET A 83 -20.18 -53.62 -10.03
CA MET A 83 -18.99 -53.65 -10.89
C MET A 83 -17.70 -53.86 -10.09
N ILE A 84 -17.63 -53.37 -8.86
CA ILE A 84 -16.50 -53.61 -7.96
C ILE A 84 -16.43 -55.11 -7.69
N GLY A 85 -17.47 -55.71 -7.11
CA GLY A 85 -17.51 -57.12 -6.73
C GLY A 85 -17.45 -58.16 -7.87
N SER A 86 -17.18 -57.75 -9.11
CA SER A 86 -16.91 -58.65 -10.24
C SER A 86 -15.43 -59.00 -10.45
N GLY A 87 -14.50 -58.50 -9.62
CA GLY A 87 -13.05 -58.69 -9.80
C GLY A 87 -12.38 -57.66 -10.73
N LEU A 88 -13.16 -56.71 -11.25
CA LEU A 88 -12.68 -55.72 -12.21
C LEU A 88 -11.60 -54.77 -11.63
N PRO A 89 -11.71 -54.28 -10.37
CA PRO A 89 -10.67 -53.42 -9.78
C PRO A 89 -9.27 -54.06 -9.82
N ALA A 90 -9.14 -55.31 -9.38
CA ALA A 90 -7.86 -56.00 -9.34
C ALA A 90 -7.25 -56.18 -10.74
N ALA A 91 -8.07 -56.57 -11.73
CA ALA A 91 -7.65 -56.71 -13.12
C ALA A 91 -7.17 -55.38 -13.72
N LEU A 92 -7.89 -54.28 -13.47
CA LEU A 92 -7.50 -52.95 -13.94
C LEU A 92 -6.20 -52.46 -13.28
N MET A 93 -5.98 -52.72 -11.98
CA MET A 93 -4.71 -52.42 -11.33
C MET A 93 -3.54 -53.20 -11.93
N GLN A 94 -3.76 -54.46 -12.29
CA GLN A 94 -2.72 -55.26 -12.95
C GLN A 94 -2.39 -54.71 -14.34
N CYS A 95 -3.38 -54.26 -15.10
CA CYS A 95 -3.15 -53.55 -16.37
C CYS A 95 -2.31 -52.29 -16.15
N LEU A 96 -2.69 -51.43 -15.20
CA LEU A 96 -1.97 -50.19 -14.91
C LEU A 96 -0.53 -50.44 -14.47
N TYR A 97 -0.29 -51.48 -13.65
CA TYR A 97 1.05 -51.90 -13.26
C TYR A 97 1.91 -52.23 -14.49
N LEU A 98 1.41 -53.09 -15.39
CA LEU A 98 2.16 -53.45 -16.59
C LEU A 98 2.36 -52.25 -17.53
N PHE A 99 1.35 -51.42 -17.69
CA PHE A 99 1.41 -50.20 -18.52
C PHE A 99 2.43 -49.20 -18.01
N PHE A 100 2.56 -49.07 -16.68
CA PHE A 100 3.55 -48.21 -16.05
C PHE A 100 4.96 -48.80 -16.14
N THR A 101 5.17 -50.04 -15.70
CA THR A 101 6.53 -50.60 -15.52
C THR A 101 7.23 -51.00 -16.81
N PHE A 102 6.49 -51.34 -17.88
CA PHE A 102 7.07 -51.85 -19.12
C PHE A 102 6.79 -50.89 -20.29
N PRO A 103 7.77 -50.03 -20.67
CA PRO A 103 7.65 -49.16 -21.84
C PRO A 103 7.66 -49.95 -23.15
N LEU A 104 6.92 -49.44 -24.14
CA LEU A 104 6.97 -49.97 -25.50
C LEU A 104 8.29 -49.57 -26.16
N LYS A 105 9.02 -50.51 -26.76
CA LYS A 105 10.19 -50.19 -27.59
C LYS A 105 9.71 -49.41 -28.82
N GLU A 106 10.25 -48.21 -29.02
CA GLU A 106 9.94 -47.36 -30.17
C GLU A 106 10.07 -48.15 -31.47
N LYS A 107 8.97 -48.26 -32.22
CA LYS A 107 9.06 -48.63 -33.64
C LYS A 107 9.50 -47.38 -34.38
N SER A 108 10.62 -47.50 -35.10
CA SER A 108 11.20 -46.50 -35.99
C SER A 108 10.13 -45.72 -36.77
N HIS A 109 10.16 -44.39 -36.62
CA HIS A 109 9.56 -43.36 -37.48
C HIS A 109 8.52 -43.82 -38.51
N ASP A 110 7.25 -43.85 -38.11
CA ASP A 110 6.16 -43.36 -38.96
C ASP A 110 5.01 -42.82 -38.10
N GLY A 111 4.30 -41.82 -38.62
CA GLY A 111 3.42 -40.84 -37.99
C GLY A 111 2.64 -41.18 -36.71
N GLY A 112 2.71 -40.24 -35.75
CA GLY A 112 1.66 -39.83 -34.79
C GLY A 112 1.00 -40.92 -33.92
N THR A 113 1.12 -40.81 -32.60
CA THR A 113 0.12 -41.40 -31.69
C THR A 113 -1.26 -41.01 -32.17
N SER A 114 -2.07 -42.00 -32.57
CA SER A 114 -3.42 -41.74 -33.06
C SER A 114 -4.25 -41.13 -31.93
N GLU A 115 -5.08 -40.12 -32.22
CA GLU A 115 -5.99 -39.49 -31.25
C GLU A 115 -6.90 -40.52 -30.55
N ASP A 116 -7.14 -41.66 -31.19
CA ASP A 116 -7.97 -42.76 -30.71
C ASP A 116 -7.29 -43.58 -29.58
N ASP A 117 -5.95 -43.67 -29.60
CA ASP A 117 -5.17 -44.40 -28.58
C ASP A 117 -5.15 -43.63 -27.25
N THR A 118 -5.08 -42.30 -27.33
CA THR A 118 -5.15 -41.40 -26.16
C THR A 118 -6.57 -41.35 -25.57
N GLN A 119 -7.61 -41.39 -26.42
CA GLN A 119 -8.99 -41.45 -25.96
C GLN A 119 -9.31 -42.74 -25.18
N THR A 120 -8.80 -43.88 -25.64
CA THR A 120 -9.02 -45.18 -24.98
C THR A 120 -8.31 -45.25 -23.63
N GLN A 121 -7.08 -44.74 -23.56
CA GLN A 121 -6.35 -44.56 -22.29
C GLN A 121 -7.14 -43.68 -21.31
N GLU A 122 -7.68 -42.56 -21.78
CA GLU A 122 -8.44 -41.64 -20.93
C GLU A 122 -9.72 -42.27 -20.40
N ILE A 123 -10.44 -43.05 -21.22
CA ILE A 123 -11.63 -43.80 -20.79
C ILE A 123 -11.26 -44.82 -19.71
N LEU A 124 -10.20 -45.60 -19.90
CA LEU A 124 -9.73 -46.57 -18.91
C LEU A 124 -9.42 -45.90 -17.57
N VAL A 125 -8.67 -44.79 -17.63
CA VAL A 125 -8.29 -44.02 -16.43
C VAL A 125 -9.54 -43.46 -15.75
N LYS A 126 -10.50 -42.91 -16.49
CA LYS A 126 -11.75 -42.42 -15.88
C LYS A 126 -12.58 -43.52 -15.21
N VAL A 127 -12.62 -44.72 -15.79
CA VAL A 127 -13.25 -45.88 -15.12
C VAL A 127 -12.55 -46.17 -13.79
N MET A 128 -11.21 -46.25 -13.81
CA MET A 128 -10.41 -46.47 -12.59
C MET A 128 -10.65 -45.37 -11.56
N LEU A 129 -10.65 -44.10 -11.96
CA LEU A 129 -10.89 -42.96 -11.08
C LEU A 129 -12.31 -42.96 -10.47
N ASN A 130 -13.31 -43.45 -11.19
CA ASN A 130 -14.67 -43.56 -10.66
C ASN A 130 -14.79 -44.70 -9.65
N MET A 131 -14.17 -45.86 -9.94
CA MET A 131 -14.23 -47.02 -9.05
C MET A 131 -13.41 -46.82 -7.77
N TYR A 132 -12.17 -46.34 -7.87
CA TYR A 132 -11.27 -46.21 -6.72
C TYR A 132 -11.57 -45.01 -5.80
N LYS A 133 -12.63 -44.25 -6.08
CA LYS A 133 -13.18 -43.31 -5.09
C LYS A 133 -13.91 -44.02 -3.96
N GLU A 134 -14.38 -45.25 -4.21
CA GLU A 134 -15.14 -46.03 -3.23
C GLU A 134 -14.20 -46.92 -2.40
N GLU A 135 -14.36 -46.88 -1.08
CA GLU A 135 -13.57 -47.68 -0.13
C GLU A 135 -13.64 -49.19 -0.42
N GLN A 136 -14.80 -49.69 -0.88
CA GLN A 136 -15.00 -51.09 -1.25
C GLN A 136 -14.08 -51.55 -2.38
N ALA A 137 -13.79 -50.68 -3.35
CA ALA A 137 -12.87 -51.01 -4.44
C ALA A 137 -11.44 -51.17 -3.91
N VAL A 138 -11.03 -50.32 -2.97
CA VAL A 138 -9.70 -50.38 -2.34
C VAL A 138 -9.54 -51.63 -1.48
N GLU A 139 -10.59 -52.06 -0.76
CA GLU A 139 -10.59 -53.33 -0.02
C GLU A 139 -10.42 -54.54 -0.94
N GLU A 140 -11.08 -54.55 -2.11
CA GLU A 140 -10.93 -55.63 -3.09
C GLU A 140 -9.52 -55.68 -3.68
N LEU A 141 -8.85 -54.52 -3.81
CA LEU A 141 -7.44 -54.47 -4.22
C LEU A 141 -6.49 -55.15 -3.23
N LEU A 142 -6.84 -55.26 -1.95
CA LEU A 142 -5.97 -55.91 -0.95
C LEU A 142 -5.79 -57.41 -1.22
N ALA A 143 -6.71 -58.03 -1.95
CA ALA A 143 -6.57 -59.42 -2.39
C ALA A 143 -5.53 -59.60 -3.51
N ALA A 144 -5.09 -58.51 -4.15
CA ALA A 144 -4.11 -58.51 -5.22
C ALA A 144 -2.89 -57.66 -4.83
N ASP A 145 -1.72 -58.27 -4.69
CA ASP A 145 -0.45 -57.60 -4.26
C ASP A 145 0.09 -56.51 -5.23
N LYS A 146 -0.72 -56.10 -6.21
CA LYS A 146 -0.37 -55.14 -7.25
C LYS A 146 -0.39 -53.68 -6.79
N LEU A 147 -1.16 -53.33 -5.76
CA LEU A 147 -1.16 -51.96 -5.22
C LEU A 147 0.20 -51.59 -4.62
N GLN A 148 0.72 -52.42 -3.70
CA GLN A 148 2.05 -52.23 -3.12
C GLN A 148 3.13 -52.21 -4.21
N SER A 149 3.06 -53.16 -5.15
CA SER A 149 4.02 -53.27 -6.25
C SER A 149 4.05 -52.01 -7.11
N LEU A 150 2.90 -51.40 -7.38
CA LEU A 150 2.81 -50.18 -8.17
C LEU A 150 3.37 -48.96 -7.42
N ILE A 151 3.09 -48.81 -6.12
CA ILE A 151 3.67 -47.74 -5.30
C ILE A 151 5.20 -47.87 -5.27
N ILE A 152 5.72 -49.08 -5.02
CA ILE A 152 7.17 -49.30 -5.01
C ILE A 152 7.76 -49.04 -6.40
N ALA A 153 7.11 -49.46 -7.49
CA ALA A 153 7.54 -49.18 -8.84
C ALA A 153 7.59 -47.68 -9.14
N THR A 154 6.61 -46.89 -8.67
CA THR A 154 6.68 -45.42 -8.82
C THR A 154 7.87 -44.82 -8.07
N ALA A 155 8.27 -45.42 -6.95
CA ALA A 155 9.40 -44.98 -6.16
C ALA A 155 10.77 -45.50 -6.62
N SER A 156 10.83 -46.46 -7.57
CA SER A 156 12.08 -47.12 -7.99
C SER A 156 12.37 -47.10 -9.49
N LEU A 157 11.33 -47.07 -10.34
CA LEU A 157 11.42 -47.20 -11.80
C LEU A 157 10.95 -45.95 -12.54
N TRP A 158 10.90 -44.78 -11.89
CA TRP A 158 10.34 -43.56 -12.48
C TRP A 158 11.08 -43.07 -13.73
N ASP A 159 12.34 -43.45 -13.89
CA ASP A 159 13.19 -43.18 -15.05
C ASP A 159 12.99 -44.18 -16.20
N GLN A 160 12.59 -45.41 -15.88
CA GLN A 160 12.48 -46.54 -16.79
C GLN A 160 11.02 -46.85 -17.18
N CYS A 161 10.06 -46.13 -16.62
CA CYS A 161 8.64 -46.35 -16.85
C CYS A 161 8.10 -45.67 -18.12
N SER A 162 6.91 -46.08 -18.56
CA SER A 162 6.24 -45.49 -19.72
C SER A 162 5.87 -44.01 -19.48
N HIS A 163 6.46 -43.09 -20.25
CA HIS A 163 6.17 -41.65 -20.15
C HIS A 163 4.67 -41.30 -20.27
N SER A 164 3.95 -41.94 -21.20
CA SER A 164 2.50 -41.72 -21.39
C SER A 164 1.63 -42.17 -20.21
N TRP A 165 2.18 -43.00 -19.31
CA TRP A 165 1.45 -43.56 -18.17
C TRP A 165 1.86 -42.96 -16.82
N LYS A 166 2.88 -42.09 -16.74
CA LYS A 166 3.29 -41.41 -15.49
C LYS A 166 2.14 -40.65 -14.85
N VAL A 167 1.60 -39.66 -15.57
CA VAL A 167 0.52 -38.79 -15.08
C VAL A 167 -0.76 -39.57 -14.78
N PRO A 168 -1.25 -40.48 -15.66
CA PRO A 168 -2.39 -41.34 -15.34
C PRO A 168 -2.21 -42.20 -14.09
N THR A 169 -1.04 -42.84 -13.93
CA THR A 169 -0.74 -43.68 -12.77
C THR A 169 -0.75 -42.85 -11.49
N GLY A 170 -0.12 -41.67 -11.52
CA GLY A 170 -0.15 -40.73 -10.40
C GLY A 170 -1.59 -40.32 -10.02
N ARG A 171 -2.45 -39.99 -10.99
CA ARG A 171 -3.87 -39.64 -10.72
C ARG A 171 -4.65 -40.78 -10.07
N VAL A 172 -4.47 -42.00 -10.56
CA VAL A 172 -5.14 -43.19 -9.99
C VAL A 172 -4.66 -43.44 -8.57
N LEU A 173 -3.34 -43.44 -8.34
CA LEU A 173 -2.76 -43.64 -7.00
C LEU A 173 -3.19 -42.56 -6.00
N LYS A 174 -3.23 -41.29 -6.41
CA LYS A 174 -3.76 -40.17 -5.60
C LYS A 174 -5.27 -40.26 -5.35
N THR A 175 -6.01 -41.02 -6.15
CA THR A 175 -7.44 -41.29 -5.91
C THR A 175 -7.59 -42.42 -4.89
N ILE A 176 -6.79 -43.48 -5.03
CA ILE A 176 -6.72 -44.58 -4.07
C ILE A 176 -6.28 -44.08 -2.69
N SER A 177 -5.33 -43.14 -2.60
CA SER A 177 -4.87 -42.58 -1.32
C SER A 177 -6.01 -41.94 -0.52
N LYS A 178 -6.96 -41.28 -1.20
CA LYS A 178 -8.10 -40.61 -0.56
C LYS A 178 -9.19 -41.57 -0.07
N ALA A 179 -9.29 -42.76 -0.67
CA ALA A 179 -10.28 -43.79 -0.35
C ALA A 179 -9.69 -44.92 0.50
N GLN A 180 -8.57 -44.67 1.19
CA GLN A 180 -7.95 -45.65 2.07
C GLN A 180 -8.87 -46.06 3.21
N THR A 181 -8.77 -47.32 3.60
CA THR A 181 -9.48 -47.90 4.73
C THR A 181 -8.49 -48.30 5.83
N LYS A 182 -9.02 -48.64 7.01
CA LYS A 182 -8.19 -49.16 8.11
C LYS A 182 -7.43 -50.43 7.69
N ASN A 183 -8.04 -51.31 6.90
CA ASN A 183 -7.40 -52.55 6.44
C ASN A 183 -6.29 -52.25 5.41
N SER A 184 -6.54 -51.32 4.48
CA SER A 184 -5.52 -50.95 3.49
C SER A 184 -4.29 -50.33 4.15
N ILE A 185 -4.49 -49.51 5.19
CA ILE A 185 -3.39 -48.92 5.95
C ILE A 185 -2.57 -49.99 6.67
N VAL A 186 -3.23 -50.95 7.33
CA VAL A 186 -2.54 -52.06 8.03
C VAL A 186 -1.79 -52.94 7.03
N TYR A 187 -2.38 -53.22 5.86
CA TYR A 187 -1.72 -53.97 4.78
C TYR A 187 -0.45 -53.26 4.29
N LEU A 188 -0.55 -51.96 3.95
CA LEU A 188 0.60 -51.18 3.45
C LEU A 188 1.72 -51.06 4.50
N GLN A 189 1.35 -50.92 5.78
CA GLN A 189 2.31 -50.89 6.89
C GLN A 189 2.99 -52.24 7.10
N ALA A 190 2.22 -53.35 7.09
CA ALA A 190 2.78 -54.70 7.25
C ALA A 190 3.74 -55.07 6.11
N ALA A 191 3.54 -54.45 4.94
CA ALA A 191 4.36 -54.66 3.77
C ALA A 191 5.56 -53.69 3.66
N ASP A 192 5.85 -52.87 4.69
CA ASP A 192 6.92 -51.86 4.71
C ASP A 192 6.88 -50.92 3.48
N CYS A 193 5.68 -50.63 2.95
CA CYS A 193 5.54 -50.00 1.64
C CYS A 193 6.12 -48.57 1.62
N ILE A 194 5.82 -47.77 2.65
CA ILE A 194 6.28 -46.37 2.74
C ILE A 194 7.78 -46.33 3.03
N LYS A 195 8.29 -47.22 3.89
CA LYS A 195 9.72 -47.37 4.16
C LYS A 195 10.51 -47.70 2.89
N ILE A 196 10.08 -48.69 2.12
CA ILE A 196 10.76 -49.10 0.88
C ILE A 196 10.69 -47.95 -0.15
N ALA A 197 9.52 -47.32 -0.30
CA ALA A 197 9.35 -46.21 -1.22
C ALA A 197 10.24 -45.01 -0.88
N ALA A 198 10.30 -44.60 0.40
CA ALA A 198 11.13 -43.49 0.85
C ALA A 198 12.63 -43.77 0.62
N GLN A 199 13.10 -45.00 0.90
CA GLN A 199 14.50 -45.39 0.67
C GLN A 199 14.87 -45.41 -0.81
N ASN A 200 13.97 -45.86 -1.69
CA ASN A 200 14.21 -45.87 -3.13
C ASN A 200 14.22 -44.45 -3.70
N LEU A 201 13.26 -43.61 -3.32
CA LEU A 201 13.23 -42.19 -3.70
C LEU A 201 14.47 -41.45 -3.21
N PHE A 202 14.98 -41.77 -2.02
CA PHE A 202 16.21 -41.15 -1.51
C PHE A 202 17.43 -41.42 -2.38
N LYS A 203 17.52 -42.62 -2.97
CA LYS A 203 18.58 -42.99 -3.93
C LYS A 203 18.34 -42.34 -5.29
N LEU A 204 17.11 -42.35 -5.80
CA LEU A 204 16.76 -41.69 -7.06
C LEU A 204 16.95 -40.17 -7.01
N ALA A 205 16.81 -39.58 -5.83
CA ALA A 205 17.06 -38.17 -5.57
C ALA A 205 18.53 -37.76 -5.78
N ASP A 206 19.46 -38.67 -6.05
CA ASP A 206 20.83 -38.34 -6.48
C ASP A 206 21.00 -38.36 -8.01
N THR A 207 20.20 -39.15 -8.72
CA THR A 207 20.39 -39.44 -10.15
C THR A 207 19.42 -38.70 -11.06
N LEU A 208 18.18 -38.48 -10.63
CA LEU A 208 17.11 -37.93 -11.47
C LEU A 208 16.95 -36.41 -11.32
N PRO A 209 16.29 -35.74 -12.30
CA PRO A 209 15.87 -34.35 -12.18
C PRO A 209 14.94 -34.14 -10.98
N ALA A 210 14.98 -32.94 -10.38
CA ALA A 210 14.20 -32.65 -9.18
C ALA A 210 12.69 -32.79 -9.40
N CYS A 211 12.15 -32.36 -10.55
CA CYS A 211 10.72 -32.46 -10.89
C CYS A 211 10.21 -33.90 -10.95
N ASP A 212 10.96 -34.81 -11.57
CA ASP A 212 10.58 -36.22 -11.66
C ASP A 212 10.50 -36.88 -10.27
N VAL A 213 11.50 -36.63 -9.42
CA VAL A 213 11.52 -37.18 -8.06
C VAL A 213 10.45 -36.53 -7.19
N CYS A 214 10.16 -35.24 -7.43
CA CYS A 214 9.07 -34.50 -6.79
C CYS A 214 7.72 -35.15 -7.12
N GLU A 215 7.44 -35.47 -8.38
CA GLU A 215 6.16 -36.07 -8.77
C GLU A 215 5.99 -37.47 -8.12
N ALA A 216 7.03 -38.29 -8.14
CA ALA A 216 7.02 -39.60 -7.50
C ALA A 216 6.86 -39.50 -5.96
N ALA A 217 7.59 -38.58 -5.31
CA ALA A 217 7.44 -38.33 -3.88
C ALA A 217 6.04 -37.78 -3.53
N SER A 218 5.43 -36.97 -4.40
CA SER A 218 4.09 -36.41 -4.20
C SER A 218 3.05 -37.51 -4.04
N ILE A 219 3.16 -38.59 -4.83
CA ILE A 219 2.26 -39.74 -4.78
C ILE A 219 2.41 -40.45 -3.43
N VAL A 220 3.63 -40.77 -3.00
CA VAL A 220 3.89 -41.44 -1.71
C VAL A 220 3.40 -40.59 -0.54
N LEU A 221 3.62 -39.27 -0.58
CA LEU A 221 3.14 -38.34 0.44
C LEU A 221 1.61 -38.29 0.52
N CYS A 222 0.89 -38.43 -0.60
CA CYS A 222 -0.57 -38.52 -0.58
C CYS A 222 -1.04 -39.71 0.27
N PHE A 223 -0.43 -40.88 0.13
CA PHE A 223 -0.75 -42.06 0.97
C PHE A 223 -0.50 -41.79 2.46
N VAL A 224 0.58 -41.10 2.80
CA VAL A 224 0.90 -40.74 4.19
C VAL A 224 -0.11 -39.74 4.74
N LYS A 225 -0.34 -38.63 4.03
CA LYS A 225 -1.22 -37.53 4.45
C LYS A 225 -2.67 -37.97 4.56
N ASP A 226 -3.20 -38.67 3.56
CA ASP A 226 -4.61 -39.07 3.52
C ASP A 226 -4.92 -40.21 4.52
N SER A 227 -3.92 -41.02 4.91
CA SER A 227 -4.09 -42.05 5.94
C SER A 227 -4.27 -41.50 7.36
N TYR A 228 -3.69 -40.32 7.64
CA TYR A 228 -3.54 -39.80 8.99
C TYR A 228 -4.86 -39.61 9.77
N PRO A 229 -5.97 -39.10 9.18
CA PRO A 229 -7.26 -39.01 9.88
C PRO A 229 -7.81 -40.36 10.35
N ILE A 230 -7.44 -41.46 9.70
CA ILE A 230 -7.87 -42.82 10.03
C ILE A 230 -6.87 -43.49 10.98
N SER A 231 -5.57 -43.34 10.72
CA SER A 231 -4.48 -43.93 11.51
C SER A 231 -3.15 -43.21 11.28
N SER A 232 -2.40 -42.95 12.35
CA SER A 232 -1.06 -42.35 12.27
C SER A 232 0.05 -43.32 11.85
N ALA A 233 -0.28 -44.57 11.50
CA ALA A 233 0.68 -45.65 11.27
C ALA A 233 1.70 -45.34 10.15
N LEU A 234 1.22 -44.98 8.96
CA LEU A 234 2.08 -44.69 7.80
C LEU A 234 2.88 -43.41 7.98
N LEU A 235 2.34 -42.43 8.72
CA LEU A 235 3.09 -41.23 9.10
C LEU A 235 4.29 -41.61 9.98
N ILE A 236 4.09 -42.38 11.05
CA ILE A 236 5.19 -42.81 11.93
C ILE A 236 6.24 -43.61 11.15
N GLU A 237 5.81 -44.47 10.22
CA GLU A 237 6.73 -45.19 9.33
C GLU A 237 7.54 -44.23 8.45
N PHE A 238 6.91 -43.24 7.84
CA PHE A 238 7.59 -42.21 7.05
C PHE A 238 8.61 -41.42 7.87
N GLU A 239 8.24 -41.00 9.09
CA GLU A 239 9.10 -40.23 10.00
C GLU A 239 10.35 -41.02 10.41
N ASN A 240 10.15 -42.26 10.86
CA ASN A 240 11.23 -43.12 11.35
C ASN A 240 12.21 -43.55 10.25
N ASN A 241 11.79 -43.52 8.99
CA ASN A 241 12.60 -43.93 7.84
C ASN A 241 13.16 -42.73 7.04
N GLY A 242 13.29 -41.56 7.68
CA GLY A 242 13.99 -40.41 7.10
C GLY A 242 13.18 -39.67 6.02
N GLY A 243 11.86 -39.78 6.03
CA GLY A 243 10.99 -39.13 5.06
C GLY A 243 11.18 -37.61 4.98
N TYR A 244 11.35 -36.92 6.10
CA TYR A 244 11.62 -35.47 6.09
C TYR A 244 13.01 -35.11 5.54
N GLN A 245 14.01 -35.98 5.74
CA GLN A 245 15.34 -35.80 5.14
C GLN A 245 15.29 -35.99 3.63
N LEU A 246 14.46 -36.92 3.14
CA LEU A 246 14.16 -37.06 1.72
C LEU A 246 13.55 -35.77 1.15
N LEU A 247 12.51 -35.21 1.78
CA LEU A 247 11.88 -33.98 1.30
C LEU A 247 12.84 -32.78 1.29
N LEU A 248 13.65 -32.64 2.35
CA LEU A 248 14.69 -31.62 2.41
C LEU A 248 15.69 -31.77 1.25
N LYS A 249 16.13 -32.99 0.95
CA LYS A 249 17.05 -33.29 -0.15
C LYS A 249 16.44 -32.96 -1.52
N ILE A 250 15.20 -33.36 -1.76
CA ILE A 250 14.49 -33.09 -3.03
C ILE A 250 14.34 -31.57 -3.24
N LEU A 251 13.82 -30.86 -2.23
CA LEU A 251 13.50 -29.43 -2.34
C LEU A 251 14.75 -28.54 -2.44
N LEU A 252 15.88 -28.94 -1.86
CA LEU A 252 17.14 -28.21 -2.03
C LEU A 252 17.75 -28.37 -3.43
N ARG A 253 17.46 -29.47 -4.15
CA ARG A 253 17.93 -29.68 -5.53
C ARG A 253 17.16 -28.86 -6.58
N TYR A 254 16.03 -28.25 -6.19
CA TYR A 254 15.30 -27.31 -7.04
C TYR A 254 16.01 -25.96 -7.20
N GLN A 255 17.10 -25.71 -6.46
CA GLN A 255 17.88 -24.48 -6.54
C GLN A 255 18.62 -24.36 -7.89
N GLY A 256 18.35 -23.28 -8.65
CA GLY A 256 19.13 -22.92 -9.84
C GLY A 256 18.68 -23.51 -11.18
N LEU A 257 17.48 -24.08 -11.26
CA LEU A 257 16.85 -24.41 -12.54
C LEU A 257 16.26 -23.13 -13.15
N GLU A 258 16.63 -22.79 -14.39
CA GLU A 258 16.09 -21.64 -15.16
C GLU A 258 14.59 -21.80 -15.55
N GLN A 259 13.79 -22.49 -14.73
CA GLN A 259 12.42 -22.84 -15.08
C GLN A 259 11.39 -21.88 -14.49
N ASN A 260 10.44 -21.52 -15.36
CA ASN A 260 9.26 -20.67 -15.17
C ASN A 260 8.71 -20.60 -13.74
N GLU A 261 8.36 -19.39 -13.28
CA GLU A 261 7.51 -19.20 -12.10
C GLU A 261 6.28 -20.15 -12.17
N GLY A 262 6.12 -21.02 -11.16
CA GLY A 262 4.95 -21.90 -11.02
C GLY A 262 5.10 -23.35 -11.52
N ASP A 263 6.13 -24.09 -11.10
CA ASP A 263 6.10 -25.57 -11.22
C ASP A 263 4.99 -26.13 -10.31
N PRO A 264 3.90 -26.70 -10.87
CA PRO A 264 2.77 -27.21 -10.09
C PRO A 264 3.18 -28.37 -9.16
N CYS A 265 4.23 -29.11 -9.51
CA CYS A 265 4.69 -30.23 -8.70
C CYS A 265 5.38 -29.76 -7.41
N LEU A 266 6.16 -28.67 -7.49
CA LEU A 266 6.78 -28.05 -6.33
C LEU A 266 5.72 -27.51 -5.38
N ASP A 267 4.73 -26.81 -5.92
CA ASP A 267 3.62 -26.26 -5.13
C ASP A 267 2.83 -27.37 -4.43
N GLU A 268 2.55 -28.48 -5.11
CA GLU A 268 1.84 -29.62 -4.52
C GLU A 268 2.62 -30.24 -3.35
N ILE A 269 3.94 -30.45 -3.49
CA ILE A 269 4.76 -30.97 -2.38
C ILE A 269 4.81 -29.97 -1.21
N LEU A 270 4.97 -28.67 -1.48
CA LEU A 270 5.01 -27.67 -0.41
C LEU A 270 3.66 -27.57 0.31
N ASP A 271 2.54 -27.64 -0.41
CA ASP A 271 1.20 -27.64 0.19
C ASP A 271 0.97 -28.90 1.03
N MET A 272 1.42 -30.07 0.57
CA MET A 272 1.40 -31.30 1.36
C MET A 272 2.29 -31.22 2.60
N LEU A 273 3.51 -30.69 2.48
CA LEU A 273 4.41 -30.48 3.61
C LEU A 273 3.80 -29.52 4.64
N THR A 274 3.13 -28.47 4.16
CA THR A 274 2.39 -27.53 5.00
C THR A 274 1.27 -28.27 5.74
N CYS A 275 0.49 -29.12 5.06
CA CYS A 275 -0.55 -29.95 5.70
C CYS A 275 0.04 -30.91 6.75
N LEU A 276 1.19 -31.53 6.46
CA LEU A 276 1.85 -32.45 7.39
C LEU A 276 2.25 -31.78 8.71
N THR A 277 2.44 -30.46 8.74
CA THR A 277 2.67 -29.73 10.01
C THR A 277 1.52 -29.90 11.00
N THR A 278 0.30 -30.18 10.53
CA THR A 278 -0.90 -30.42 11.36
C THR A 278 -1.06 -31.88 11.78
N CYS A 279 -0.28 -32.80 11.20
CA CYS A 279 -0.37 -34.23 11.45
C CYS A 279 0.52 -34.66 12.63
N GLY A 280 -0.07 -34.93 13.80
CA GLY A 280 0.67 -35.45 14.96
C GLY A 280 -0.24 -35.98 16.08
N LYS A 281 0.32 -36.75 17.02
CA LYS A 281 -0.50 -37.45 18.03
C LYS A 281 -1.11 -36.53 19.09
N THR A 282 -0.40 -35.48 19.46
CA THR A 282 -0.80 -34.56 20.55
C THR A 282 -0.65 -33.13 20.11
N GLU A 283 -1.57 -32.27 20.53
CA GLU A 283 -1.43 -30.82 20.37
C GLU A 283 -0.26 -30.30 21.21
N LEU A 284 0.57 -29.48 20.59
CA LEU A 284 1.67 -28.81 21.27
C LEU A 284 1.10 -27.64 22.07
N LYS A 285 1.36 -27.65 23.38
CA LYS A 285 0.96 -26.56 24.27
C LYS A 285 2.18 -25.78 24.67
N VAL A 286 2.07 -24.46 24.64
CA VAL A 286 3.10 -23.58 25.20
C VAL A 286 2.47 -22.70 26.28
N SER A 287 3.16 -22.59 27.41
CA SER A 287 2.78 -21.69 28.48
C SER A 287 3.27 -20.27 28.16
N GLY A 288 2.35 -19.32 27.99
CA GLY A 288 2.68 -17.93 27.72
C GLY A 288 3.18 -17.21 28.97
N ASN A 289 4.50 -17.11 29.15
CA ASN A 289 5.11 -16.20 30.13
C ASN A 289 5.48 -14.89 29.45
N ILE A 290 4.49 -14.04 29.17
CA ILE A 290 4.71 -12.75 28.52
C ILE A 290 5.02 -11.71 29.59
N VAL A 291 6.31 -11.36 29.72
CA VAL A 291 6.80 -10.41 30.73
C VAL A 291 6.83 -8.97 30.20
N HIS A 292 6.99 -8.79 28.89
CA HIS A 292 7.17 -7.48 28.27
C HIS A 292 5.84 -6.81 27.88
N PRO A 293 5.80 -5.46 27.81
CA PRO A 293 4.60 -4.72 27.42
C PRO A 293 4.03 -5.19 26.07
N GLN A 294 2.71 -5.32 26.01
CA GLN A 294 1.95 -5.71 24.82
C GLN A 294 0.92 -4.63 24.46
N LEU A 295 0.38 -4.71 23.25
CA LEU A 295 -0.67 -3.80 22.80
C LEU A 295 -1.98 -4.03 23.59
N PRO A 296 -2.83 -2.99 23.78
CA PRO A 296 -4.05 -3.09 24.59
C PRO A 296 -5.05 -4.16 24.13
N HIS A 297 -5.03 -4.52 22.84
CA HIS A 297 -5.92 -5.50 22.23
C HIS A 297 -5.35 -6.92 22.18
N PHE A 298 -4.16 -7.14 22.75
CA PHE A 298 -3.56 -8.45 22.82
C PHE A 298 -4.29 -9.32 23.86
N ASP A 299 -4.92 -10.40 23.39
CA ASP A 299 -5.60 -11.38 24.22
C ASP A 299 -5.11 -12.79 23.86
N PHE A 300 -4.18 -13.30 24.68
CA PHE A 300 -3.61 -14.64 24.51
C PHE A 300 -4.62 -15.77 24.75
N GLU A 301 -5.70 -15.53 25.51
CA GLU A 301 -6.72 -16.56 25.78
C GLU A 301 -7.71 -16.66 24.61
N ARG A 302 -8.02 -15.54 23.94
CA ARG A 302 -8.90 -15.50 22.77
C ARG A 302 -8.26 -16.09 21.50
N THR A 303 -6.93 -16.12 21.40
CA THR A 303 -6.24 -16.76 20.27
C THR A 303 -6.40 -18.29 20.25
N TRP A 304 -6.94 -18.92 21.31
CA TRP A 304 -7.33 -20.34 21.33
C TRP A 304 -8.63 -20.62 20.56
N SER A 305 -8.79 -20.02 19.38
CA SER A 305 -9.92 -20.31 18.50
C SER A 305 -9.83 -21.73 17.90
N SER A 306 -10.98 -22.33 17.58
CA SER A 306 -11.04 -23.60 16.85
C SER A 306 -10.40 -23.46 15.47
N GLY A 307 -9.29 -24.16 15.23
CA GLY A 307 -8.54 -24.12 13.97
C GLY A 307 -7.48 -25.22 13.91
N MET A 308 -6.82 -25.39 12.77
CA MET A 308 -5.78 -26.43 12.63
C MET A 308 -4.50 -26.00 13.33
N THR A 309 -4.10 -26.73 14.36
CA THR A 309 -2.88 -26.45 15.13
C THR A 309 -1.68 -27.25 14.61
N VAL A 310 -0.48 -26.70 14.73
CA VAL A 310 0.76 -27.44 14.46
C VAL A 310 0.95 -28.55 15.48
N LYS A 311 1.18 -29.77 14.98
CA LYS A 311 1.48 -30.98 15.78
C LYS A 311 2.80 -31.63 15.35
N ASN A 312 3.32 -31.27 14.18
CA ASN A 312 4.53 -31.85 13.61
C ASN A 312 5.64 -30.82 13.44
N LEU A 313 6.58 -30.80 14.38
CA LEU A 313 7.72 -29.89 14.31
C LEU A 313 8.74 -30.30 13.26
N GLN A 314 8.89 -31.61 12.96
CA GLN A 314 9.86 -32.09 11.98
C GLN A 314 9.48 -31.63 10.56
N ALA A 315 8.19 -31.71 10.21
CA ALA A 315 7.68 -31.17 8.95
C ALA A 315 7.98 -29.66 8.81
N PHE A 316 7.74 -28.89 9.87
CA PHE A 316 8.05 -27.46 9.87
C PHE A 316 9.56 -27.18 9.79
N GLN A 317 10.40 -27.97 10.47
CA GLN A 317 11.85 -27.86 10.40
C GLN A 317 12.40 -28.04 8.98
N VAL A 318 11.72 -28.83 8.12
CA VAL A 318 12.05 -28.91 6.70
C VAL A 318 11.86 -27.55 6.01
N LEU A 319 10.69 -26.91 6.18
CA LEU A 319 10.43 -25.56 5.64
C LEU A 319 11.47 -24.54 6.14
N GLN A 320 11.74 -24.56 7.45
CA GLN A 320 12.76 -23.69 8.08
C GLN A 320 14.15 -23.91 7.49
N SER A 321 14.57 -25.15 7.34
CA SER A 321 15.89 -25.52 6.81
C SER A 321 16.05 -25.13 5.34
N ILE A 322 14.99 -25.26 4.53
CA ILE A 322 15.04 -24.89 3.12
C ILE A 322 15.20 -23.37 2.98
N PHE A 323 14.44 -22.58 3.75
CA PHE A 323 14.57 -21.12 3.72
C PHE A 323 15.98 -20.68 4.11
N GLN A 324 16.57 -21.29 5.14
CA GLN A 324 17.94 -20.96 5.57
C GLN A 324 18.97 -21.28 4.50
N LYS A 325 18.89 -22.45 3.88
CA LYS A 325 19.91 -22.98 2.95
C LYS A 325 19.75 -22.52 1.49
N SER A 326 18.53 -22.26 1.03
CA SER A 326 18.27 -21.89 -0.37
C SER A 326 18.28 -20.38 -0.58
N ASN A 327 18.81 -19.92 -1.70
CA ASN A 327 18.67 -18.53 -2.16
C ASN A 327 17.76 -18.40 -3.39
N ASP A 328 17.06 -19.48 -3.75
CA ASP A 328 16.08 -19.45 -4.83
C ASP A 328 14.90 -18.55 -4.45
N GLN A 329 14.59 -17.59 -5.32
CA GLN A 329 13.58 -16.57 -5.07
C GLN A 329 12.18 -17.16 -4.96
N HIS A 330 11.80 -18.06 -5.89
CA HIS A 330 10.45 -18.63 -5.91
C HIS A 330 10.22 -19.53 -4.69
N LEU A 331 11.16 -20.44 -4.43
CA LEU A 331 11.10 -21.36 -3.30
C LEU A 331 11.04 -20.63 -1.95
N CYS A 332 11.89 -19.61 -1.73
CA CYS A 332 11.87 -18.84 -0.49
C CYS A 332 10.54 -18.09 -0.31
N ARG A 333 9.99 -17.49 -1.37
CA ARG A 333 8.68 -16.83 -1.31
C ARG A 333 7.53 -17.80 -1.00
N ARG A 334 7.56 -19.00 -1.59
CA ARG A 334 6.58 -20.05 -1.33
C ARG A 334 6.68 -20.59 0.10
N ILE A 335 7.88 -20.70 0.66
CA ILE A 335 8.06 -21.08 2.08
C ILE A 335 7.48 -20.01 3.00
N LEU A 336 7.78 -18.73 2.76
CA LEU A 336 7.19 -17.64 3.56
C LEU A 336 5.65 -17.65 3.44
N ALA A 337 5.10 -17.92 2.25
CA ALA A 337 3.66 -18.06 2.05
C ALA A 337 3.07 -19.28 2.79
N ALA A 338 3.76 -20.42 2.80
CA ALA A 338 3.37 -21.60 3.57
C ALA A 338 3.33 -21.29 5.08
N ILE A 339 4.31 -20.53 5.59
CA ILE A 339 4.33 -20.08 6.99
C ILE A 339 3.15 -19.14 7.28
N CYS A 340 2.84 -18.18 6.39
CA CYS A 340 1.63 -17.37 6.51
C CYS A 340 0.37 -18.24 6.60
N THR A 341 0.24 -19.25 5.73
CA THR A 341 -0.92 -20.16 5.72
C THR A 341 -1.04 -20.92 7.04
N ILE A 342 0.06 -21.39 7.60
CA ILE A 342 0.08 -22.06 8.90
C ILE A 342 -0.41 -21.11 10.01
N TRP A 343 -0.02 -19.84 9.99
CA TRP A 343 -0.50 -18.85 10.96
C TRP A 343 -1.97 -18.49 10.75
N ALA A 344 -2.44 -18.45 9.50
CA ALA A 344 -3.84 -18.19 9.17
C ALA A 344 -4.78 -19.33 9.61
N TRP A 345 -4.31 -20.58 9.62
CA TRP A 345 -5.10 -21.72 10.12
C TRP A 345 -5.40 -21.64 11.61
N ASN A 346 -4.44 -21.12 12.38
CA ASN A 346 -4.61 -20.80 13.79
C ASN A 346 -3.49 -19.85 14.21
N THR A 347 -3.85 -18.68 14.76
CA THR A 347 -2.91 -17.67 15.23
C THR A 347 -1.94 -18.20 16.29
N MET A 348 -2.32 -19.24 17.04
CA MET A 348 -1.44 -19.89 18.01
C MET A 348 -0.24 -20.60 17.40
N ASN A 349 -0.33 -20.96 16.12
CA ASN A 349 0.78 -21.62 15.44
C ASN A 349 2.02 -20.71 15.40
N PHE A 350 1.84 -19.39 15.33
CA PHE A 350 2.95 -18.44 15.49
C PHE A 350 3.67 -18.65 16.84
N PHE A 351 2.95 -18.62 17.96
CA PHE A 351 3.54 -18.75 19.30
C PHE A 351 4.17 -20.12 19.52
N VAL A 352 3.51 -21.19 19.09
CA VAL A 352 4.05 -22.56 19.17
C VAL A 352 5.39 -22.67 18.45
N LEU A 353 5.45 -22.15 17.22
CA LEU A 353 6.65 -22.23 16.39
C LEU A 353 7.75 -21.28 16.87
N GLU A 354 7.42 -20.03 17.17
CA GLU A 354 8.40 -19.03 17.60
C GLU A 354 9.01 -19.37 18.97
N TRP A 355 8.22 -19.87 19.92
CA TRP A 355 8.75 -20.24 21.23
C TRP A 355 9.50 -21.59 21.24
N THR A 356 9.29 -22.45 20.25
CA THR A 356 9.97 -23.75 20.18
C THR A 356 11.17 -23.76 19.23
N LEU A 357 11.02 -23.21 18.03
CA LEU A 357 12.00 -23.28 16.94
C LEU A 357 12.59 -21.91 16.56
N GLN A 358 11.99 -20.81 17.01
CA GLN A 358 12.42 -19.43 16.72
C GLN A 358 12.67 -19.14 15.22
N PRO A 359 11.79 -19.59 14.29
CA PRO A 359 12.04 -19.43 12.86
C PRO A 359 12.20 -17.97 12.44
N ILE A 360 11.34 -17.06 12.91
CA ILE A 360 11.41 -15.66 12.48
C ILE A 360 12.68 -15.01 13.01
N SER A 361 13.00 -15.24 14.29
CA SER A 361 14.26 -14.81 14.89
C SER A 361 15.50 -15.33 14.13
N GLN A 362 15.52 -16.60 13.72
CA GLN A 362 16.64 -17.16 12.94
C GLN A 362 16.66 -16.65 11.49
N PHE A 363 15.50 -16.40 10.89
CA PHE A 363 15.41 -15.85 9.54
C PHE A 363 15.94 -14.42 9.49
N THR A 364 15.72 -13.61 10.55
CA THR A 364 16.32 -12.27 10.66
C THR A 364 17.84 -12.30 10.55
N ASP A 365 18.51 -13.33 11.07
CA ASP A 365 19.97 -13.44 11.03
C ASP A 365 20.51 -13.65 9.59
N VAL A 366 19.72 -14.26 8.70
CA VAL A 366 20.13 -14.61 7.33
C VAL A 366 19.43 -13.80 6.22
N ILE A 367 18.46 -12.95 6.57
CA ILE A 367 17.60 -12.27 5.58
C ILE A 367 18.38 -11.34 4.64
N HIS A 368 19.47 -10.73 5.13
CA HIS A 368 20.34 -9.89 4.33
C HIS A 368 21.04 -10.64 3.18
N LEU A 369 21.13 -11.98 3.25
CA LEU A 369 21.69 -12.84 2.20
C LEU A 369 20.64 -13.26 1.15
N LYS A 370 19.35 -13.02 1.39
CA LYS A 370 18.25 -13.44 0.51
C LYS A 370 17.96 -12.42 -0.59
N PRO A 371 17.37 -12.84 -1.73
CA PRO A 371 16.97 -11.91 -2.80
C PRO A 371 15.98 -10.84 -2.32
N HIS A 372 16.05 -9.66 -2.94
CA HIS A 372 15.24 -8.50 -2.55
C HIS A 372 13.73 -8.80 -2.37
N PRO A 373 13.02 -9.46 -3.31
CA PRO A 373 11.60 -9.73 -3.13
C PRO A 373 11.26 -10.62 -1.93
N VAL A 374 12.20 -11.50 -1.53
CA VAL A 374 12.08 -12.34 -0.34
C VAL A 374 12.23 -11.50 0.94
N GLN A 375 13.15 -10.53 0.95
CA GLN A 375 13.31 -9.59 2.07
C GLN A 375 12.02 -8.81 2.33
N VAL A 376 11.40 -8.27 1.27
CA VAL A 376 10.13 -7.54 1.38
C VAL A 376 9.02 -8.42 1.96
N GLN A 377 8.87 -9.65 1.45
CA GLN A 377 7.85 -10.57 1.96
C GLN A 377 8.10 -10.96 3.42
N PHE A 378 9.37 -11.18 3.81
CA PHE A 378 9.73 -11.46 5.19
C PHE A 378 9.38 -10.31 6.13
N PHE A 379 9.71 -9.07 5.77
CA PHE A 379 9.40 -7.93 6.63
C PHE A 379 7.89 -7.64 6.71
N ARG A 380 7.11 -7.94 5.66
CA ARG A 380 5.63 -7.95 5.74
C ARG A 380 5.11 -9.03 6.69
N LEU A 381 5.76 -10.19 6.74
CA LEU A 381 5.43 -11.25 7.71
C LEU A 381 5.74 -10.80 9.15
N VAL A 382 6.84 -10.09 9.38
CA VAL A 382 7.15 -9.52 10.70
C VAL A 382 6.15 -8.43 11.08
N GLU A 383 5.74 -7.62 10.12
CA GLU A 383 4.71 -6.59 10.28
C GLU A 383 3.35 -7.18 10.66
N SER A 384 2.92 -8.29 10.04
CA SER A 384 1.64 -8.94 10.33
C SER A 384 1.53 -9.46 11.78
N ILE A 385 2.64 -9.79 12.43
CA ILE A 385 2.67 -10.16 13.86
C ILE A 385 2.11 -9.01 14.72
N VAL A 386 2.47 -7.77 14.40
CA VAL A 386 1.98 -6.58 15.12
C VAL A 386 0.61 -6.15 14.61
N LEU A 387 0.40 -6.21 13.29
CA LEU A 387 -0.83 -5.72 12.66
C LEU A 387 -2.03 -6.62 12.95
N GLU A 388 -1.87 -7.93 12.76
CA GLU A 388 -2.95 -8.92 12.81
C GLU A 388 -3.04 -9.60 14.19
N LEU A 389 -1.90 -10.03 14.76
CA LEU A 389 -1.89 -10.71 16.07
C LEU A 389 -1.91 -9.74 17.26
N SER A 390 -1.74 -8.44 17.01
CA SER A 390 -1.59 -7.42 18.06
C SER A 390 -0.50 -7.76 19.09
N TYR A 391 0.51 -8.54 18.70
CA TYR A 391 1.61 -8.98 19.56
C TYR A 391 2.87 -8.19 19.27
N VAL A 392 3.64 -7.84 20.31
CA VAL A 392 4.92 -7.14 20.21
C VAL A 392 6.07 -8.15 20.33
N PRO A 393 6.75 -8.51 19.23
CA PRO A 393 7.79 -9.53 19.24
C PRO A 393 9.17 -8.95 19.63
N HIS A 394 9.36 -8.63 20.92
CA HIS A 394 10.56 -7.95 21.44
C HIS A 394 11.90 -8.55 20.98
N GLU A 395 12.07 -9.88 21.03
CA GLU A 395 13.32 -10.53 20.61
C GLU A 395 13.57 -10.43 19.09
N ILE A 396 12.52 -10.55 18.27
CA ILE A 396 12.62 -10.38 16.82
C ILE A 396 12.97 -8.91 16.51
N LEU A 397 12.27 -7.95 17.13
CA LEU A 397 12.55 -6.52 16.95
C LEU A 397 13.98 -6.16 17.35
N LYS A 398 14.52 -6.75 18.42
CA LYS A 398 15.91 -6.57 18.84
C LYS A 398 16.90 -7.05 17.78
N LYS A 399 16.63 -8.19 17.13
CA LYS A 399 17.45 -8.67 16.00
C LYS A 399 17.31 -7.80 14.76
N VAL A 400 16.11 -7.32 14.44
CA VAL A 400 15.90 -6.38 13.33
C VAL A 400 16.66 -5.07 13.58
N GLN A 401 16.69 -4.57 14.81
CA GLN A 401 17.50 -3.41 15.17
C GLN A 401 19.00 -3.67 15.03
N HIS A 402 19.46 -4.88 15.36
CA HIS A 402 20.85 -5.26 15.15
C HIS A 402 21.22 -5.27 13.65
N LEU A 403 20.34 -5.81 12.79
CA LEU A 403 20.50 -5.76 11.34
C LEU A 403 20.61 -4.33 10.82
N ILE A 404 19.76 -3.41 11.33
CA ILE A 404 19.83 -1.98 10.96
C ILE A 404 21.14 -1.34 11.42
N LYS A 405 21.65 -1.74 12.60
CA LYS A 405 22.92 -1.25 13.14
C LYS A 405 24.12 -1.68 12.31
N GLU A 406 24.14 -2.92 11.83
CA GLU A 406 25.25 -3.43 11.01
C GLU A 406 25.22 -2.84 9.60
N ASN A 407 24.03 -2.65 9.02
CA ASN A 407 23.83 -2.07 7.69
C ASN A 407 24.73 -2.68 6.60
N THR A 408 24.87 -4.02 6.59
CA THR A 408 25.70 -4.75 5.62
C THR A 408 25.15 -4.63 4.19
N VAL A 409 23.83 -4.66 4.05
CA VAL A 409 23.11 -4.50 2.78
C VAL A 409 22.11 -3.34 2.93
N PRO A 410 22.41 -2.14 2.38
CA PRO A 410 21.59 -0.93 2.58
C PRO A 410 20.12 -1.10 2.22
N PHE A 411 19.84 -1.85 1.16
CA PHE A 411 18.48 -2.14 0.74
C PHE A 411 17.69 -2.96 1.79
N CYS A 412 18.34 -3.94 2.42
CA CYS A 412 17.73 -4.74 3.47
C CYS A 412 17.41 -3.86 4.70
N THR A 413 18.35 -2.97 5.07
CA THR A 413 18.16 -1.97 6.13
C THR A 413 17.00 -1.02 5.82
N LEU A 414 16.88 -0.56 4.58
CA LEU A 414 15.76 0.27 4.13
C LEU A 414 14.42 -0.45 4.34
N THR A 415 14.34 -1.72 3.96
CA THR A 415 13.12 -2.53 4.11
C THR A 415 12.80 -2.80 5.58
N ALA A 416 13.83 -3.07 6.40
CA ALA A 416 13.69 -3.21 7.85
C ALA A 416 13.16 -1.93 8.50
N LEU A 417 13.68 -0.75 8.12
CA LEU A 417 13.21 0.54 8.63
C LEU A 417 11.76 0.82 8.22
N ARG A 418 11.35 0.47 7.00
CA ARG A 418 9.95 0.58 6.56
C ARG A 418 9.01 -0.26 7.43
N CYS A 419 9.42 -1.49 7.76
CA CYS A 419 8.69 -2.37 8.66
C CYS A 419 8.51 -1.75 10.07
N LEU A 420 9.60 -1.21 10.66
CA LEU A 420 9.53 -0.58 11.97
C LEU A 420 8.73 0.75 11.96
N LEU A 421 8.79 1.50 10.85
CA LEU A 421 8.02 2.73 10.68
C LEU A 421 6.52 2.42 10.67
N SER A 422 6.08 1.42 9.90
CA SER A 422 4.68 0.99 9.87
C SER A 422 4.15 0.63 11.27
N MET A 423 4.94 -0.10 12.07
CA MET A 423 4.59 -0.42 13.46
C MET A 423 4.45 0.84 14.34
N THR A 424 5.35 1.81 14.15
CA THR A 424 5.37 3.07 14.93
C THR A 424 4.18 3.96 14.59
N GLU A 425 3.74 3.97 13.33
CA GLU A 425 2.55 4.70 12.89
C GLU A 425 1.25 4.09 13.43
N LYS A 426 1.23 2.79 13.73
CA LYS A 426 0.05 2.11 14.30
C LYS A 426 -0.19 2.42 15.77
N ASP A 427 0.85 2.43 16.61
CA ASP A 427 0.70 2.62 18.06
C ASP A 427 1.89 3.36 18.69
N VAL A 428 1.59 4.33 19.56
CA VAL A 428 2.57 5.16 20.27
C VAL A 428 3.48 4.36 21.21
N LEU A 429 3.09 3.15 21.62
CA LEU A 429 3.90 2.25 22.45
C LEU A 429 5.26 1.96 21.79
N PHE A 430 5.31 1.86 20.45
CA PHE A 430 6.54 1.60 19.73
C PHE A 430 7.55 2.75 19.85
N SER A 431 7.09 3.99 20.03
CA SER A 431 7.96 5.14 20.31
C SER A 431 8.69 5.02 21.63
N ASP A 432 8.08 4.37 22.63
CA ASP A 432 8.72 4.06 23.90
C ASP A 432 9.68 2.86 23.78
N ILE A 433 9.23 1.77 23.14
CA ILE A 433 10.04 0.56 22.93
C ILE A 433 11.33 0.87 22.17
N PHE A 434 11.24 1.62 21.06
CA PHE A 434 12.39 1.96 20.23
C PHE A 434 13.30 3.05 20.81
N ARG A 435 12.80 3.84 21.77
CA ARG A 435 13.66 4.68 22.61
C ARG A 435 14.45 3.79 23.57
N ASP A 436 13.76 2.94 24.33
CA ASP A 436 14.37 2.16 25.41
C ASP A 436 15.31 1.07 24.88
N SER A 437 15.06 0.56 23.67
CA SER A 437 15.98 -0.35 22.97
C SER A 437 17.23 0.33 22.40
N GLY A 438 17.25 1.67 22.34
CA GLY A 438 18.35 2.46 21.80
C GLY A 438 18.34 2.71 20.29
N LEU A 439 17.27 2.33 19.58
CA LEU A 439 17.15 2.57 18.13
C LEU A 439 17.14 4.07 17.81
N LEU A 440 16.39 4.88 18.56
CA LEU A 440 16.36 6.33 18.35
C LEU A 440 17.77 6.93 18.44
N GLY A 441 18.53 6.59 19.49
CA GLY A 441 19.90 7.07 19.67
C GLY A 441 20.85 6.64 18.54
N LEU A 442 20.69 5.41 18.03
CA LEU A 442 21.44 4.91 16.88
C LEU A 442 21.17 5.74 15.61
N LEU A 443 19.88 5.98 15.29
CA LEU A 443 19.47 6.75 14.11
C LEU A 443 19.97 8.18 14.18
N LEU A 444 19.86 8.84 15.34
CA LEU A 444 20.36 10.21 15.52
C LEU A 444 21.88 10.29 15.33
N ALA A 445 22.64 9.32 15.86
CA ALA A 445 24.09 9.27 15.67
C ALA A 445 24.47 9.09 14.19
N TYR A 446 23.75 8.25 13.46
CA TYR A 446 23.96 8.03 12.03
C TYR A 446 23.62 9.29 11.21
N LEU A 447 22.44 9.87 11.40
CA LEU A 447 22.03 11.11 10.74
C LEU A 447 22.99 12.27 11.02
N ARG A 448 23.53 12.35 12.24
CA ARG A 448 24.58 13.32 12.58
C ARG A 448 25.86 13.12 11.78
N LYS A 449 26.27 11.87 11.56
CA LYS A 449 27.41 11.54 10.69
C LYS A 449 27.11 11.95 9.25
N GLN A 450 25.92 11.66 8.74
CA GLN A 450 25.53 11.97 7.37
C GLN A 450 25.39 13.47 7.10
N ALA A 451 24.82 14.23 8.02
CA ALA A 451 24.75 15.68 7.94
C ALA A 451 26.16 16.33 7.81
N LYS A 452 27.17 15.76 8.50
CA LYS A 452 28.57 16.21 8.37
C LYS A 452 29.18 15.86 7.02
N ILE A 453 28.75 14.76 6.39
CA ILE A 453 29.21 14.35 5.05
C ILE A 453 28.58 15.28 4.01
N LEU A 454 27.25 15.47 4.05
CA LEU A 454 26.52 16.37 3.16
C LEU A 454 27.09 17.79 3.16
N ARG A 455 27.42 18.32 4.35
CA ARG A 455 28.04 19.65 4.46
C ARG A 455 29.40 19.76 3.78
N LYS A 456 30.15 18.65 3.70
CA LYS A 456 31.47 18.61 3.05
C LYS A 456 31.37 18.38 1.55
N SER A 457 30.32 17.68 1.09
CA SER A 457 30.12 17.31 -0.32
C SER A 457 29.32 18.34 -1.14
N ALA A 458 28.78 19.39 -0.52
CA ALA A 458 27.95 20.44 -1.14
C ALA A 458 28.60 21.29 -2.27
N GLY A 459 29.68 20.81 -2.89
CA GLY A 459 30.33 21.42 -4.06
C GLY A 459 30.99 20.43 -5.03
N THR A 460 30.87 19.11 -4.82
CA THR A 460 31.56 18.11 -5.64
C THR A 460 30.73 16.83 -5.69
N HIS A 461 30.18 16.47 -6.87
CA HIS A 461 29.94 15.11 -7.43
C HIS A 461 28.64 14.95 -8.25
N LEU A 462 28.73 14.10 -9.28
CA LEU A 462 27.66 13.58 -10.13
C LEU A 462 27.01 12.35 -9.45
N PRO A 463 25.70 12.11 -9.60
CA PRO A 463 25.00 11.04 -8.90
C PRO A 463 25.36 9.64 -9.44
N ASP A 464 25.89 8.78 -8.57
CA ASP A 464 26.08 7.34 -8.81
C ASP A 464 24.88 6.53 -8.30
N LEU A 465 24.67 5.29 -8.80
CA LEU A 465 23.50 4.46 -8.40
C LEU A 465 23.50 4.11 -6.90
N GLU A 466 24.69 3.94 -6.29
CA GLU A 466 24.84 3.70 -4.84
C GLU A 466 24.39 4.91 -4.02
N GLU A 467 24.56 6.13 -4.55
CA GLU A 467 24.14 7.37 -3.92
C GLU A 467 22.61 7.48 -3.81
N GLY A 468 21.88 6.89 -4.77
CA GLY A 468 20.41 6.84 -4.74
C GLY A 468 19.85 6.04 -3.57
N ILE A 469 20.45 4.87 -3.26
CA ILE A 469 20.02 4.01 -2.15
C ILE A 469 20.40 4.66 -0.81
N GLU A 470 21.58 5.26 -0.71
CA GLU A 470 21.98 6.00 0.50
C GLU A 470 21.08 7.20 0.76
N LYS A 471 20.72 7.95 -0.30
CA LYS A 471 19.76 9.05 -0.22
C LYS A 471 18.39 8.56 0.27
N GLU A 472 17.88 7.47 -0.28
CA GLU A 472 16.60 6.89 0.16
C GLU A 472 16.66 6.40 1.62
N LEU A 473 17.78 5.79 2.02
CA LEU A 473 18.01 5.32 3.39
C LEU A 473 18.01 6.49 4.38
N ASN A 474 18.72 7.58 4.07
CA ASN A 474 18.73 8.80 4.89
C ASN A 474 17.33 9.39 5.05
N ALA A 475 16.55 9.46 3.96
CA ALA A 475 15.18 9.92 3.99
C ALA A 475 14.30 9.03 4.87
N MET A 476 14.48 7.70 4.80
CA MET A 476 13.74 6.76 5.63
C MET A 476 14.12 6.87 7.11
N MET A 477 15.40 7.06 7.43
CA MET A 477 15.84 7.29 8.81
C MET A 477 15.26 8.59 9.38
N LEU A 478 15.18 9.67 8.59
CA LEU A 478 14.51 10.91 8.99
C LEU A 478 13.01 10.69 9.23
N LYS A 479 12.32 9.96 8.35
CA LYS A 479 10.91 9.60 8.54
C LYS A 479 10.69 8.79 9.82
N MET A 480 11.56 7.82 10.09
CA MET A 480 11.52 7.04 11.33
C MET A 480 11.73 7.92 12.56
N VAL A 481 12.72 8.82 12.55
CA VAL A 481 12.93 9.77 13.66
C VAL A 481 11.74 10.71 13.83
N ALA A 482 11.14 11.18 12.74
CA ALA A 482 9.93 12.01 12.78
C ALA A 482 8.75 11.28 13.44
N ALA A 483 8.52 10.01 13.08
CA ALA A 483 7.49 9.18 13.69
C ALA A 483 7.75 8.92 15.19
N LEU A 484 9.01 8.66 15.57
CA LEU A 484 9.39 8.42 16.96
C LEU A 484 9.25 9.66 17.84
N THR A 485 9.44 10.87 17.30
CA THR A 485 9.30 12.12 18.06
C THR A 485 7.88 12.68 18.04
N ALA A 486 7.05 12.30 17.05
CA ALA A 486 5.67 12.74 16.93
C ALA A 486 4.88 12.47 18.22
N GLY A 487 4.45 13.55 18.89
CA GLY A 487 3.67 13.46 20.13
C GLY A 487 4.45 12.97 21.37
N SER A 488 5.76 12.71 21.26
CA SER A 488 6.59 12.20 22.36
C SER A 488 7.59 13.23 22.87
N VAL A 489 7.19 13.97 23.91
CA VAL A 489 8.05 14.98 24.57
C VAL A 489 9.38 14.37 25.04
N ARG A 490 9.37 13.13 25.54
CA ARG A 490 10.60 12.43 25.99
C ARG A 490 11.57 12.20 24.84
N ASN A 491 11.09 11.72 23.69
CA ASN A 491 11.93 11.46 22.53
C ASN A 491 12.47 12.78 21.93
N THR A 492 11.68 13.85 21.97
CA THR A 492 12.13 15.20 21.58
C THR A 492 13.24 15.72 22.51
N VAL A 493 13.19 15.46 23.82
CA VAL A 493 14.28 15.79 24.75
C VAL A 493 15.55 15.01 24.40
N VAL A 494 15.45 13.70 24.13
CA VAL A 494 16.60 12.88 23.69
C VAL A 494 17.23 13.45 22.42
N LEU A 495 16.42 13.88 21.44
CA LEU A 495 16.92 14.53 20.23
C LEU A 495 17.75 15.79 20.52
N LYS A 496 17.33 16.58 21.51
CA LYS A 496 18.04 17.78 21.96
C LYS A 496 19.34 17.43 22.70
N ASP A 497 19.31 16.42 23.56
CA ASP A 497 20.49 15.95 24.30
C ASP A 497 21.58 15.41 23.37
N TYR A 498 21.19 14.84 22.22
CA TYR A 498 22.12 14.44 21.15
C TYR A 498 22.70 15.62 20.35
N GLY A 499 22.20 16.84 20.56
CA GLY A 499 22.66 18.05 19.89
C GLY A 499 22.34 18.07 18.40
N MET A 500 21.16 17.58 18.01
CA MET A 500 20.82 17.34 16.60
C MET A 500 20.38 18.59 15.83
N VAL A 501 19.92 19.64 16.51
CA VAL A 501 19.35 20.85 15.90
C VAL A 501 20.23 21.47 14.80
N PRO A 502 21.55 21.67 14.97
CA PRO A 502 22.39 22.23 13.91
C PRO A 502 22.54 21.32 12.69
N TYR A 503 22.42 20.00 12.88
CA TYR A 503 22.55 19.00 11.80
C TYR A 503 21.25 18.84 11.02
N LEU A 504 20.09 18.97 11.68
CA LEU A 504 18.79 18.96 11.02
C LEU A 504 18.67 20.07 9.98
N LYS A 505 19.23 21.25 10.24
CA LYS A 505 19.22 22.37 9.28
C LYS A 505 19.83 22.00 7.92
N ILE A 506 20.84 21.15 7.90
CA ILE A 506 21.56 20.73 6.68
C ILE A 506 20.65 19.88 5.78
N PHE A 507 19.67 19.18 6.36
CA PHE A 507 18.72 18.37 5.61
C PHE A 507 17.54 19.18 5.04
N LEU A 508 17.40 20.47 5.37
CA LEU A 508 16.32 21.32 4.81
C LEU A 508 16.56 21.67 3.34
N ASP A 509 17.83 21.75 2.94
CA ASP A 509 18.24 22.20 1.61
C ASP A 509 17.78 21.22 0.50
N ASP A 510 17.82 19.91 0.79
CA ASP A 510 17.40 18.86 -0.16
C ASP A 510 15.91 18.52 -0.02
N GLU A 511 15.18 18.57 -1.14
CA GLU A 511 13.73 18.32 -1.19
C GLU A 511 13.35 16.93 -0.63
N CYS A 512 14.19 15.92 -0.85
CA CYS A 512 13.91 14.55 -0.43
C CYS A 512 13.84 14.39 1.10
N TYR A 513 14.53 15.27 1.84
CA TYR A 513 14.64 15.20 3.30
C TYR A 513 13.77 16.22 4.03
N ARG A 514 13.37 17.28 3.32
CA ARG A 514 12.76 18.49 3.91
C ARG A 514 11.50 18.21 4.72
N SER A 515 10.55 17.44 4.17
CA SER A 515 9.27 17.16 4.84
C SER A 515 9.45 16.46 6.20
N ALA A 516 10.28 15.41 6.24
CA ALA A 516 10.57 14.69 7.48
C ALA A 516 11.36 15.57 8.47
N THR A 517 12.30 16.37 7.97
CA THR A 517 13.09 17.30 8.79
C THR A 517 12.20 18.37 9.43
N LEU A 518 11.26 18.94 8.68
CA LEU A 518 10.30 19.92 9.21
C LEU A 518 9.40 19.29 10.26
N SER A 519 8.90 18.08 10.03
CA SER A 519 8.12 17.33 11.02
C SER A 519 8.89 17.17 12.35
N ILE A 520 10.18 16.86 12.29
CA ILE A 520 11.05 16.77 13.48
C ILE A 520 11.22 18.14 14.15
N LEU A 521 11.49 19.21 13.39
CA LEU A 521 11.66 20.56 13.94
C LEU A 521 10.37 21.07 14.58
N GLU A 522 9.21 20.74 14.02
CA GLU A 522 7.91 21.06 14.59
C GLU A 522 7.72 20.44 15.98
N GLN A 523 8.21 19.22 16.21
CA GLN A 523 8.17 18.62 17.55
C GLN A 523 9.04 19.38 18.57
N LEU A 524 10.10 20.08 18.14
CA LEU A 524 10.90 20.91 19.04
C LEU A 524 10.13 22.13 19.56
N SER A 525 9.13 22.61 18.81
CA SER A 525 8.31 23.75 19.22
C SER A 525 7.54 23.48 20.52
N VAL A 526 7.23 22.21 20.81
CA VAL A 526 6.60 21.77 22.07
C VAL A 526 7.48 22.07 23.28
N LEU A 527 8.81 22.01 23.12
CA LEU A 527 9.77 22.34 24.18
C LEU A 527 10.10 23.83 24.20
N ASN A 528 10.37 24.41 23.03
CA ASN A 528 10.75 25.82 22.91
C ASN A 528 10.33 26.39 21.55
N TYR A 529 9.27 27.20 21.55
CA TYR A 529 8.80 27.91 20.37
C TYR A 529 9.84 28.89 19.80
N GLU A 530 10.66 29.55 20.62
CA GLU A 530 11.67 30.52 20.13
C GLU A 530 12.79 29.84 19.35
N GLU A 531 13.23 28.66 19.80
CA GLU A 531 14.24 27.87 19.10
C GLU A 531 13.74 27.46 17.72
N TYR A 532 12.50 26.96 17.63
CA TYR A 532 11.86 26.65 16.34
C TYR A 532 11.71 27.89 15.45
N MET A 533 11.14 28.98 15.98
CA MET A 533 10.89 30.21 15.22
C MET A 533 12.19 30.80 14.67
N SER A 534 13.26 30.83 15.48
CA SER A 534 14.59 31.29 15.05
C SER A 534 15.15 30.47 13.89
N ILE A 535 14.90 29.16 13.86
CA ILE A 535 15.37 28.28 12.78
C ILE A 535 14.59 28.55 11.49
N ILE A 536 13.26 28.55 11.55
CA ILE A 536 12.41 28.68 10.36
C ILE A 536 12.47 30.09 9.78
N ILE A 537 12.36 31.13 10.61
CA ILE A 537 12.49 32.52 10.15
C ILE A 537 13.91 32.78 9.63
N GLY A 538 14.93 32.26 10.32
CA GLY A 538 16.31 32.36 9.86
C GLY A 538 16.51 31.71 8.48
N ALA A 539 15.98 30.51 8.27
CA ALA A 539 16.06 29.80 6.99
C ALA A 539 15.30 30.53 5.87
N LEU A 540 14.11 31.06 6.17
CA LEU A 540 13.34 31.89 5.25
C LEU A 540 14.14 33.12 4.81
N CYS A 541 14.71 33.88 5.76
CA CYS A 541 15.48 35.08 5.47
C CYS A 541 16.84 34.80 4.81
N SER A 542 17.41 33.59 4.95
CA SER A 542 18.65 33.21 4.27
C SER A 542 18.45 32.59 2.88
N SER A 543 17.22 32.20 2.54
CA SER A 543 16.91 31.54 1.27
C SER A 543 17.03 32.50 0.09
N THR A 544 17.48 31.98 -1.05
CA THR A 544 17.62 32.76 -2.29
C THR A 544 16.26 32.96 -2.99
N GLN A 545 16.19 33.87 -3.97
CA GLN A 545 14.96 34.10 -4.73
C GLN A 545 14.48 32.87 -5.50
N GLY A 546 15.39 31.99 -5.95
CA GLY A 546 15.06 30.79 -6.72
C GLY A 546 14.52 29.60 -5.91
N GLU A 547 14.66 29.62 -4.57
CA GLU A 547 14.26 28.50 -3.69
C GLU A 547 12.79 28.58 -3.28
N LEU A 548 11.90 28.66 -4.27
CA LEU A 548 10.45 28.80 -4.06
C LEU A 548 9.86 27.65 -3.23
N HIS A 549 10.18 26.40 -3.56
CA HIS A 549 9.65 25.22 -2.86
C HIS A 549 10.08 25.19 -1.38
N LEU A 550 11.34 25.53 -1.09
CA LEU A 550 11.83 25.67 0.27
C LEU A 550 11.03 26.73 1.04
N LYS A 551 10.81 27.92 0.46
CA LYS A 551 10.02 28.99 1.10
C LYS A 551 8.59 28.54 1.39
N LEU A 552 7.94 27.88 0.44
CA LEU A 552 6.58 27.36 0.62
C LEU A 552 6.50 26.31 1.73
N ASP A 553 7.41 25.33 1.75
CA ASP A 553 7.42 24.29 2.77
C ASP A 553 7.69 24.86 4.17
N LEU A 554 8.61 25.83 4.29
CA LEU A 554 8.89 26.54 5.54
C LEU A 554 7.69 27.37 6.01
N LEU A 555 6.99 28.07 5.12
CA LEU A 555 5.79 28.85 5.47
C LEU A 555 4.62 27.96 5.90
N LYS A 556 4.42 26.81 5.25
CA LYS A 556 3.43 25.80 5.66
C LYS A 556 3.74 25.26 7.06
N SER A 557 5.01 24.93 7.32
CA SER A 557 5.49 24.50 8.63
C SER A 557 5.27 25.59 9.70
N LEU A 558 5.60 26.85 9.38
CA LEU A 558 5.37 28.00 10.25
C LEU A 558 3.87 28.15 10.61
N LEU A 559 2.98 28.05 9.63
CA LEU A 559 1.53 28.16 9.84
C LEU A 559 1.00 27.12 10.82
N ARG A 560 1.45 25.86 10.70
CA ARG A 560 1.05 24.78 11.64
C ARG A 560 1.39 25.12 13.09
N ILE A 561 2.55 25.75 13.33
CA ILE A 561 2.97 26.13 14.68
C ILE A 561 2.25 27.40 15.17
N LEU A 562 1.97 28.34 14.27
CA LEU A 562 1.21 29.55 14.58
C LEU A 562 -0.25 29.29 15.00
N GLU A 563 -0.81 28.09 14.76
CA GLU A 563 -2.12 27.72 15.33
C GLU A 563 -2.12 27.71 16.87
N SER A 564 -0.95 27.53 17.51
CA SER A 564 -0.83 27.61 18.97
C SER A 564 -0.60 29.07 19.40
N PRO A 565 -1.46 29.65 20.26
CA PRO A 565 -1.30 31.04 20.71
C PRO A 565 -0.01 31.27 21.51
N LYS A 566 0.58 30.21 22.09
CA LYS A 566 1.87 30.28 22.79
C LYS A 566 3.04 30.59 21.85
N SER A 567 2.89 30.29 20.57
CA SER A 567 3.92 30.53 19.57
C SER A 567 4.00 32.00 19.14
N HIS A 568 2.92 32.77 19.34
CA HIS A 568 2.79 34.15 18.86
C HIS A 568 3.82 35.11 19.48
N SER A 569 4.11 34.95 20.77
CA SER A 569 5.16 35.75 21.43
C SER A 569 6.54 35.42 20.88
N ALA A 570 6.82 34.14 20.66
CA ALA A 570 8.08 33.66 20.09
C ALA A 570 8.27 34.14 18.64
N PHE A 571 7.19 34.12 17.84
CA PHE A 571 7.20 34.66 16.50
C PHE A 571 7.57 36.15 16.49
N ARG A 572 7.02 36.94 17.43
CA ARG A 572 7.34 38.36 17.58
C ARG A 572 8.78 38.58 18.05
N THR A 573 9.28 37.83 19.03
CA THR A 573 10.64 37.98 19.57
C THR A 573 11.72 37.56 18.56
N CYS A 574 11.44 36.56 17.72
CA CYS A 574 12.33 36.13 16.63
C CYS A 574 12.19 36.98 15.35
N SER A 575 11.64 38.19 15.43
CA SER A 575 11.47 39.12 14.29
C SER A 575 10.64 38.55 13.12
N GLY A 576 9.69 37.64 13.40
CA GLY A 576 8.90 36.95 12.39
C GLY A 576 8.15 37.91 11.45
N PHE A 577 7.54 38.98 11.97
CA PHE A 577 6.87 39.99 11.12
C PHE A 577 7.84 40.68 10.15
N HIS A 578 9.01 41.09 10.62
CA HIS A 578 10.01 41.73 9.78
C HIS A 578 10.59 40.76 8.75
N GLY A 579 10.80 39.49 9.14
CA GLY A 579 11.27 38.44 8.24
C GLY A 579 10.28 38.17 7.10
N LEU A 580 9.00 38.01 7.42
CA LEU A 580 7.94 37.80 6.42
C LEU A 580 7.76 39.01 5.50
N LEU A 581 7.78 40.24 6.04
CA LEU A 581 7.73 41.44 5.20
C LEU A 581 8.96 41.58 4.31
N SER A 582 10.15 41.22 4.80
CA SER A 582 11.37 41.20 3.97
C SER A 582 11.23 40.27 2.76
N LEU A 583 10.59 39.10 2.94
CA LEU A 583 10.30 38.20 1.81
C LEU A 583 9.37 38.84 0.79
N LEU A 584 8.37 39.62 1.21
CA LEU A 584 7.51 40.37 0.29
C LEU A 584 8.29 41.48 -0.42
N SER A 585 9.15 42.21 0.30
CA SER A 585 10.04 43.20 -0.30
C SER A 585 10.93 42.59 -1.39
N ASP A 586 11.46 41.38 -1.17
CA ASP A 586 12.32 40.66 -2.13
C ASP A 586 11.57 40.18 -3.39
N MET A 587 10.24 40.27 -3.40
CA MET A 587 9.36 39.91 -4.54
C MET A 587 8.99 41.12 -5.42
N GLU A 588 9.75 42.22 -5.36
CA GLU A 588 9.55 43.40 -6.21
C GLU A 588 9.50 43.02 -7.70
N GLY A 589 8.42 43.43 -8.38
CA GLY A 589 8.16 43.13 -9.80
C GLY A 589 7.80 41.68 -10.14
N ALA A 590 7.63 40.80 -9.15
CA ALA A 590 7.32 39.38 -9.39
C ALA A 590 5.96 39.14 -10.07
N LEU A 591 4.97 40.02 -9.85
CA LEU A 591 3.64 39.99 -10.48
C LEU A 591 3.51 41.00 -11.64
N GLN A 592 4.62 41.53 -12.15
CA GLN A 592 4.65 42.33 -13.38
C GLN A 592 4.31 41.45 -14.60
N ASP A 593 3.83 42.07 -15.68
CA ASP A 593 3.54 41.39 -16.94
C ASP A 593 4.43 41.97 -18.06
N PRO A 594 5.49 41.25 -18.50
CA PRO A 594 5.99 39.97 -17.96
C PRO A 594 6.72 40.12 -16.60
N PRO A 595 6.86 39.04 -15.80
CA PRO A 595 7.56 39.09 -14.51
C PRO A 595 9.02 39.54 -14.65
N SER A 596 9.51 40.32 -13.68
CA SER A 596 10.86 40.88 -13.73
C SER A 596 11.92 39.90 -13.25
N GLY A 597 13.15 40.03 -13.79
CA GLY A 597 14.34 39.34 -13.27
C GLY A 597 14.22 37.82 -13.18
N LEU A 598 14.60 37.26 -12.02
CA LEU A 598 14.60 35.82 -11.72
C LEU A 598 13.19 35.22 -11.64
N TRP A 599 12.14 36.04 -11.52
CA TRP A 599 10.75 35.59 -11.50
C TRP A 599 10.19 35.23 -12.87
N SER A 600 10.87 35.63 -13.96
CA SER A 600 10.49 35.30 -15.34
C SER A 600 10.46 33.79 -15.62
N ALA A 601 11.24 32.99 -14.89
CA ALA A 601 11.29 31.54 -14.99
C ALA A 601 10.22 30.83 -14.15
N VAL A 602 9.49 31.55 -13.29
CA VAL A 602 8.52 31.00 -12.33
C VAL A 602 7.09 31.31 -12.80
N GLY A 603 6.22 30.31 -12.80
CA GLY A 603 4.81 30.51 -13.15
C GLY A 603 4.09 31.48 -12.22
N GLN A 604 3.27 32.38 -12.75
CA GLN A 604 2.57 33.44 -11.99
C GLN A 604 1.73 32.89 -10.83
N ASN A 605 1.09 31.73 -10.99
CA ASN A 605 0.31 31.08 -9.93
C ASN A 605 1.16 30.75 -8.70
N CYS A 606 2.40 30.29 -8.92
CA CYS A 606 3.31 29.92 -7.83
C CYS A 606 3.82 31.15 -7.08
N ILE A 607 4.03 32.26 -7.79
CA ILE A 607 4.39 33.56 -7.19
C ILE A 607 3.25 34.05 -6.29
N LEU A 608 2.01 34.00 -6.80
CA LEU A 608 0.83 34.40 -6.05
C LEU A 608 0.58 33.49 -4.84
N GLU A 609 0.80 32.18 -4.98
CA GLU A 609 0.77 31.23 -3.86
C GLU A 609 1.75 31.64 -2.76
N LEU A 610 2.99 31.98 -3.11
CA LEU A 610 3.99 32.44 -2.14
C LEU A 610 3.54 33.73 -1.41
N VAL A 611 3.03 34.73 -2.15
CA VAL A 611 2.48 35.96 -1.55
C VAL A 611 1.40 35.62 -0.53
N PHE A 612 0.46 34.73 -0.88
CA PHE A 612 -0.62 34.35 0.04
C PHE A 612 -0.14 33.56 1.25
N TYR A 613 0.86 32.67 1.13
CA TYR A 613 1.41 31.99 2.30
C TYR A 613 2.13 32.97 3.24
N ILE A 614 2.82 33.99 2.71
CA ILE A 614 3.43 35.03 3.54
C ILE A 614 2.35 35.83 4.27
N LEU A 615 1.32 36.30 3.56
CA LEU A 615 0.21 37.05 4.16
C LEU A 615 -0.59 36.21 5.18
N LYS A 616 -0.77 34.91 4.91
CA LYS A 616 -1.36 33.97 5.88
C LYS A 616 -0.50 33.85 7.14
N GLY A 617 0.82 33.77 7.01
CA GLY A 617 1.73 33.73 8.17
C GLY A 617 1.60 34.97 9.05
N ILE A 618 1.58 36.15 8.43
CA ILE A 618 1.35 37.42 9.14
C ILE A 618 -0.03 37.42 9.81
N THR A 619 -1.07 37.01 9.09
CA THR A 619 -2.44 37.04 9.61
C THR A 619 -2.64 36.03 10.74
N ALA A 620 -2.09 34.82 10.64
CA ALA A 620 -2.15 33.81 11.68
C ALA A 620 -1.53 34.32 12.99
N ALA A 621 -0.38 34.99 12.91
CA ALA A 621 0.27 35.59 14.08
C ALA A 621 -0.52 36.78 14.68
N LEU A 622 -1.37 37.45 13.90
CA LEU A 622 -2.23 38.53 14.38
C LEU A 622 -3.56 38.01 14.93
N HIS A 623 -4.03 36.85 14.46
CA HIS A 623 -5.36 36.33 14.73
C HIS A 623 -5.61 36.16 16.22
N LEU A 624 -6.62 36.88 16.73
CA LEU A 624 -7.02 36.90 18.15
C LEU A 624 -5.88 37.26 19.13
N ASP A 625 -4.78 37.87 18.66
CA ASP A 625 -3.66 38.32 19.49
C ASP A 625 -3.57 39.85 19.49
N PHE A 626 -4.06 40.45 20.59
CA PHE A 626 -4.05 41.89 20.77
C PHE A 626 -2.63 42.47 20.89
N VAL A 627 -1.68 41.73 21.46
CA VAL A 627 -0.31 42.22 21.66
C VAL A 627 0.41 42.31 20.33
N ASN A 628 0.28 41.28 19.49
CA ASN A 628 0.79 41.29 18.13
C ASN A 628 0.09 42.35 17.28
N SER A 629 -1.23 42.49 17.39
CA SER A 629 -1.97 43.53 16.66
C SER A 629 -1.51 44.95 17.01
N ASN A 630 -1.34 45.24 18.30
CA ASN A 630 -0.83 46.54 18.76
C ASN A 630 0.64 46.75 18.36
N PHE A 631 1.48 45.71 18.46
CA PHE A 631 2.88 45.77 18.00
C PHE A 631 2.96 46.05 16.49
N PHE A 632 2.16 45.36 15.69
CA PHE A 632 2.15 45.51 14.23
C PHE A 632 1.69 46.91 13.81
N GLN A 633 0.66 47.44 14.47
CA GLN A 633 0.18 48.81 14.28
C GLN A 633 1.21 49.87 14.70
N ARG A 634 1.76 49.78 15.92
CA ARG A 634 2.69 50.80 16.46
C ARG A 634 4.00 50.92 15.71
N ASN A 635 4.48 49.81 15.13
CA ASN A 635 5.73 49.79 14.36
C ASN A 635 5.52 50.08 12.86
N GLY A 636 4.33 50.52 12.45
CA GLY A 636 4.06 50.90 11.06
C GLY A 636 4.15 49.73 10.08
N LEU A 637 3.84 48.50 10.52
CA LEU A 637 4.03 47.32 9.67
C LEU A 637 2.90 47.14 8.65
N PHE A 638 1.74 47.76 8.86
CA PHE A 638 0.68 47.84 7.84
C PHE A 638 1.09 48.79 6.70
N GLU A 639 1.72 49.91 7.03
CA GLU A 639 2.31 50.84 6.07
C GLU A 639 3.34 50.12 5.20
N LYS A 640 4.29 49.44 5.84
CA LYS A 640 5.29 48.63 5.14
C LYS A 640 4.66 47.54 4.27
N MET A 641 3.65 46.82 4.77
CA MET A 641 2.93 45.82 3.97
C MET A 641 2.30 46.44 2.71
N ALA A 642 1.74 47.65 2.80
CA ALA A 642 1.16 48.33 1.63
C ALA A 642 2.22 48.79 0.62
N GLU A 643 3.41 49.17 1.09
CA GLU A 643 4.56 49.48 0.24
C GLU A 643 5.04 48.24 -0.50
N ASP A 644 5.30 47.15 0.23
CA ASP A 644 5.77 45.87 -0.31
C ASP A 644 4.75 45.24 -1.28
N LEU A 645 3.45 45.23 -0.94
CA LEU A 645 2.41 44.74 -1.87
C LEU A 645 2.32 45.62 -3.13
N GLY A 646 2.53 46.93 -2.99
CA GLY A 646 2.53 47.87 -4.10
C GLY A 646 3.72 47.69 -5.05
N SER A 647 4.86 47.17 -4.57
CA SER A 647 6.07 46.95 -5.39
C SER A 647 6.05 45.61 -6.14
N LEU A 648 5.07 44.73 -5.90
CA LEU A 648 4.94 43.44 -6.62
C LEU A 648 4.76 43.59 -8.15
N GLY A 649 4.40 44.78 -8.66
CA GLY A 649 4.28 45.05 -10.10
C GLY A 649 2.90 44.79 -10.73
N CYS A 650 1.96 44.20 -9.98
CA CYS A 650 0.55 44.14 -10.40
C CYS A 650 -0.17 45.48 -10.23
N PHE A 651 0.16 46.23 -9.17
CA PHE A 651 -0.28 47.61 -8.95
C PHE A 651 0.54 48.58 -9.81
N GLY A 652 -0.09 49.66 -10.27
CA GLY A 652 0.57 50.73 -11.02
C GLY A 652 1.38 51.68 -10.13
N THR A 653 2.29 52.43 -10.75
CA THR A 653 2.91 53.60 -10.13
C THR A 653 1.86 54.70 -9.95
N GLN A 654 1.94 55.50 -8.88
CA GLN A 654 1.06 56.64 -8.67
C GLN A 654 1.13 57.56 -9.91
N GLY A 655 0.09 57.54 -10.73
CA GLY A 655 0.01 58.28 -11.98
C GLY A 655 -0.75 59.58 -11.80
N GLU A 656 -0.36 60.62 -12.52
CA GLU A 656 -1.15 61.84 -12.65
C GLU A 656 -2.48 61.49 -13.34
N TRP A 657 -3.59 61.69 -12.63
CA TRP A 657 -4.93 61.45 -13.19
C TRP A 657 -5.18 62.34 -14.41
N GLN A 658 -5.56 61.74 -15.54
CA GLN A 658 -5.97 62.46 -16.74
C GLN A 658 -7.43 62.19 -17.12
N ILE A 659 -8.18 63.29 -17.25
CA ILE A 659 -9.52 63.53 -17.84
C ILE A 659 -10.63 62.51 -17.49
N PRO A 660 -11.80 62.95 -16.97
CA PRO A 660 -12.88 62.05 -16.55
C PRO A 660 -13.52 61.34 -17.75
N LEU A 661 -13.55 60.00 -17.70
CA LEU A 661 -14.39 59.16 -18.56
C LEU A 661 -15.73 58.91 -17.85
N SER A 662 -16.85 59.03 -18.57
CA SER A 662 -18.18 58.70 -18.02
C SER A 662 -18.33 57.17 -17.91
N LEU A 663 -18.48 56.67 -16.69
CA LEU A 663 -18.84 55.27 -16.43
C LEU A 663 -20.35 55.09 -16.60
N GLU A 664 -20.77 54.37 -17.63
CA GLU A 664 -22.19 54.12 -17.91
C GLU A 664 -22.77 52.97 -17.04
N ASN A 665 -21.93 52.01 -16.62
CA ASN A 665 -22.28 50.93 -15.70
C ASN A 665 -21.08 50.63 -14.77
N THR A 666 -21.31 50.54 -13.47
CA THR A 666 -20.26 50.26 -12.47
C THR A 666 -20.54 48.94 -11.75
N ARG A 667 -19.62 47.97 -11.86
CA ARG A 667 -19.68 46.75 -11.06
C ARG A 667 -19.39 47.01 -9.59
N THR A 668 -20.07 46.27 -8.73
CA THR A 668 -19.76 46.21 -7.30
C THR A 668 -18.45 45.44 -7.06
N PHE A 669 -17.86 45.59 -5.88
CA PHE A 669 -16.65 44.84 -5.52
C PHE A 669 -16.89 43.32 -5.56
N GLU A 670 -18.07 42.84 -5.13
CA GLU A 670 -18.43 41.42 -5.20
C GLU A 670 -18.54 40.92 -6.64
N GLU A 671 -19.09 41.72 -7.56
CA GLU A 671 -19.15 41.38 -8.99
C GLU A 671 -17.75 41.33 -9.63
N PHE A 672 -16.82 42.20 -9.21
CA PHE A 672 -15.42 42.11 -9.62
C PHE A 672 -14.73 40.85 -9.10
N LEU A 673 -15.02 40.44 -7.86
CA LEU A 673 -14.55 39.17 -7.32
C LEU A 673 -15.07 38.02 -8.17
N ASP A 674 -16.39 37.92 -8.36
CA ASP A 674 -17.02 36.85 -9.13
C ASP A 674 -16.49 36.81 -10.59
N ALA A 675 -16.27 37.96 -11.22
CA ALA A 675 -15.70 38.07 -12.57
C ALA A 675 -14.22 37.65 -12.64
N ALA A 676 -13.41 37.97 -11.62
CA ALA A 676 -12.01 37.56 -11.57
C ALA A 676 -11.82 36.04 -11.44
N PHE A 677 -12.81 35.35 -10.85
CA PHE A 677 -12.83 33.89 -10.73
C PHE A 677 -13.57 33.17 -11.88
N CYS A 678 -14.23 33.90 -12.78
CA CYS A 678 -14.90 33.34 -13.95
C CYS A 678 -13.94 33.18 -15.15
N ILE A 679 -14.00 32.03 -15.84
CA ILE A 679 -13.24 31.78 -17.08
C ILE A 679 -13.78 32.60 -18.27
N SER A 680 -15.06 32.98 -18.18
CA SER A 680 -15.85 33.60 -19.26
C SER A 680 -15.50 35.07 -19.54
N GLU A 681 -14.95 35.81 -18.57
CA GLU A 681 -14.56 37.22 -18.74
C GLU A 681 -13.03 37.37 -18.71
N PRO A 682 -12.38 37.81 -19.80
CA PRO A 682 -10.93 37.93 -19.85
C PRO A 682 -10.48 39.24 -19.18
N PHE A 683 -10.38 39.25 -17.85
CA PHE A 683 -9.66 40.34 -17.18
C PHE A 683 -8.16 40.29 -17.46
N PRO A 684 -7.50 41.46 -17.62
CA PRO A 684 -6.04 41.54 -17.65
C PRO A 684 -5.44 40.92 -16.39
N MET A 685 -4.28 40.26 -16.54
CA MET A 685 -3.67 39.51 -15.44
C MET A 685 -3.33 40.38 -14.23
N TRP A 686 -2.86 41.60 -14.46
CA TRP A 686 -2.58 42.56 -13.39
C TRP A 686 -3.81 42.83 -12.51
N LEU A 687 -4.99 42.94 -13.14
CA LEU A 687 -6.24 43.22 -12.46
C LEU A 687 -6.70 41.99 -11.66
N LYS A 688 -6.57 40.78 -12.23
CA LYS A 688 -6.85 39.52 -11.50
C LYS A 688 -6.00 39.42 -10.23
N ASN A 689 -4.69 39.65 -10.34
CA ASN A 689 -3.77 39.62 -9.20
C ASN A 689 -4.13 40.68 -8.14
N CYS A 690 -4.41 41.92 -8.54
CA CYS A 690 -4.85 42.98 -7.62
C CYS A 690 -6.15 42.60 -6.89
N ILE A 691 -7.15 42.10 -7.62
CA ILE A 691 -8.43 41.68 -7.04
C ILE A 691 -8.24 40.56 -6.03
N GLN A 692 -7.40 39.56 -6.32
CA GLN A 692 -7.14 38.46 -5.39
C GLN A 692 -6.40 38.92 -4.11
N ILE A 693 -5.44 39.85 -4.21
CA ILE A 693 -4.77 40.45 -3.05
C ILE A 693 -5.76 41.28 -2.23
N LEU A 694 -6.58 42.12 -2.87
CA LEU A 694 -7.61 42.91 -2.19
C LEU A 694 -8.65 42.02 -1.50
N ASN A 695 -9.04 40.91 -2.13
CA ASN A 695 -9.92 39.93 -1.53
C ASN A 695 -9.30 39.33 -0.26
N PHE A 696 -8.03 38.96 -0.31
CA PHE A 696 -7.32 38.44 0.87
C PHE A 696 -7.30 39.47 2.01
N LEU A 697 -7.01 40.75 1.70
CA LEU A 697 -6.99 41.83 2.68
C LEU A 697 -8.37 42.10 3.29
N ASP A 698 -9.44 41.99 2.50
CA ASP A 698 -10.82 42.09 3.01
C ASP A 698 -11.15 40.94 3.98
N HIS A 699 -10.75 39.72 3.66
CA HIS A 699 -10.91 38.57 4.54
C HIS A 699 -10.04 38.67 5.81
N MET A 700 -8.82 39.21 5.69
CA MET A 700 -7.97 39.55 6.83
C MET A 700 -8.66 40.60 7.72
N ALA A 701 -9.23 41.66 7.14
CA ALA A 701 -9.94 42.69 7.88
C ALA A 701 -11.14 42.13 8.65
N LYS A 702 -11.93 41.24 8.03
CA LYS A 702 -13.11 40.60 8.61
C LYS A 702 -12.79 39.42 9.54
N GLY A 703 -11.55 38.91 9.52
CA GLY A 703 -11.14 37.73 10.28
C GLY A 703 -11.75 36.42 9.77
N THR A 704 -12.16 36.35 8.50
CA THR A 704 -12.90 35.22 7.89
C THR A 704 -12.01 34.22 7.15
N LEU A 705 -10.68 34.40 7.15
CA LEU A 705 -9.73 33.55 6.41
C LEU A 705 -9.80 32.05 6.79
N HIS A 706 -10.22 31.71 8.01
CA HIS A 706 -10.40 30.30 8.42
C HIS A 706 -11.55 29.58 7.69
N GLN A 707 -12.45 30.32 7.03
CA GLN A 707 -13.61 29.78 6.33
C GLN A 707 -13.33 29.50 4.84
N GLU A 708 -12.23 30.03 4.29
CA GLU A 708 -11.90 29.93 2.87
C GLU A 708 -10.71 29.01 2.61
N ASN A 709 -10.96 27.94 1.87
CA ASN A 709 -9.93 27.02 1.38
C ASN A 709 -9.21 27.63 0.18
N TYR A 710 -8.38 28.66 0.39
CA TYR A 710 -7.58 29.27 -0.70
C TYR A 710 -6.67 28.25 -1.39
N PHE A 711 -6.22 27.21 -0.68
CA PHE A 711 -5.48 26.07 -1.23
C PHE A 711 -5.79 24.83 -0.38
N LYS A 712 -6.49 23.83 -0.92
CA LYS A 712 -6.55 22.49 -0.32
C LYS A 712 -5.36 21.69 -0.84
N GLU A 713 -4.44 21.31 0.04
CA GLU A 713 -3.58 20.15 -0.22
C GLU A 713 -4.47 18.91 -0.31
N ARG A 714 -4.45 18.21 -1.46
CA ARG A 714 -4.86 16.81 -1.47
C ARG A 714 -3.87 16.06 -0.59
N ARG A 715 -4.31 15.57 0.57
CA ARG A 715 -3.61 14.49 1.25
C ARG A 715 -3.42 13.34 0.24
N PRO A 716 -2.25 12.70 0.16
CA PRO A 716 -2.13 11.47 -0.60
C PRO A 716 -2.97 10.41 0.11
N GLU A 717 -4.20 10.19 -0.36
CA GLU A 717 -4.97 9.02 -0.01
C GLU A 717 -4.22 7.81 -0.56
N ILE A 718 -3.78 6.95 0.36
CA ILE A 718 -3.33 5.60 0.06
C ILE A 718 -4.48 4.92 -0.68
N ARG A 719 -4.32 4.70 -1.98
CA ARG A 719 -5.27 3.92 -2.78
C ARG A 719 -4.76 2.51 -2.95
N GLU A 720 -5.47 1.59 -2.34
CA GLU A 720 -5.43 0.16 -2.65
C GLU A 720 -5.95 -0.10 -4.08
N THR A 721 -5.11 -0.81 -4.84
CA THR A 721 -5.35 -1.70 -6.01
C THR A 721 -6.59 -1.56 -6.92
N SER A 722 -6.33 -1.43 -8.23
CA SER A 722 -6.82 -2.39 -9.25
C SER A 722 -6.18 -2.16 -10.63
N ARG A 723 -5.82 -3.26 -11.29
CA ARG A 723 -5.30 -3.37 -12.68
C ARG A 723 -6.40 -3.04 -13.70
N ASP A 724 -6.06 -2.32 -14.78
CA ASP A 724 -6.17 -2.80 -16.17
C ASP A 724 -5.70 -1.74 -17.20
N VAL A 725 -5.32 -2.27 -18.36
CA VAL A 725 -4.49 -1.77 -19.46
C VAL A 725 -5.16 -0.70 -20.35
N GLN A 726 -4.43 0.37 -20.75
CA GLN A 726 -4.13 0.73 -22.16
C GLN A 726 -3.24 1.99 -22.29
N GLU A 727 -2.16 1.86 -23.08
CA GLU A 727 -1.22 2.92 -23.47
C GLU A 727 -1.83 3.91 -24.48
N GLY A 728 -1.48 5.19 -24.33
CA GLY A 728 -1.66 6.27 -25.30
C GLY A 728 -0.74 7.46 -24.96
N PRO A 729 -0.22 8.21 -25.96
CA PRO A 729 0.97 9.05 -25.78
C PRO A 729 0.70 10.33 -24.98
N GLN A 730 1.59 10.62 -24.05
CA GLN A 730 1.59 11.81 -23.20
C GLN A 730 1.76 13.08 -24.04
N ALA A 731 0.71 13.91 -24.07
CA ALA A 731 0.82 15.34 -24.32
C ALA A 731 0.88 16.06 -22.97
N GLN A 732 1.77 17.03 -22.85
CA GLN A 732 1.89 17.91 -21.68
C GLN A 732 0.56 18.64 -21.43
N GLU A 733 -0.24 18.16 -20.48
CA GLU A 733 -1.38 18.91 -19.94
C GLU A 733 -0.88 19.92 -18.91
N GLU A 734 -1.01 21.20 -19.24
CA GLU A 734 -0.79 22.33 -18.34
C GLU A 734 -1.69 22.20 -17.10
N HIS A 735 -1.09 22.19 -15.93
CA HIS A 735 -1.77 22.07 -14.64
C HIS A 735 -2.71 23.27 -14.36
N PHE A 736 -4.00 23.12 -14.64
CA PHE A 736 -5.04 24.03 -14.15
C PHE A 736 -5.30 23.79 -12.65
N ILE A 737 -5.04 24.81 -11.81
CA ILE A 737 -5.48 24.86 -10.42
C ILE A 737 -6.97 25.22 -10.41
N ALA A 738 -7.83 24.28 -10.03
CA ALA A 738 -9.27 24.52 -9.87
C ALA A 738 -9.54 25.28 -8.56
N PHE A 739 -9.77 26.59 -8.64
CA PHE A 739 -10.39 27.39 -7.58
C PHE A 739 -11.87 26.99 -7.44
N GLN A 740 -12.23 26.22 -6.41
CA GLN A 740 -13.62 25.85 -6.14
C GLN A 740 -14.14 26.57 -4.89
N ARG A 741 -15.20 27.36 -5.08
CA ARG A 741 -16.10 27.81 -4.01
C ARG A 741 -16.72 26.56 -3.34
N PRO A 742 -16.88 26.47 -2.01
CA PRO A 742 -17.70 25.42 -1.43
C PRO A 742 -19.15 25.65 -1.89
N GLY A 743 -19.69 24.71 -2.68
CA GLY A 743 -21.12 24.68 -2.96
C GLY A 743 -21.89 24.48 -1.65
N ASN A 744 -22.91 25.32 -1.43
CA ASN A 744 -23.88 25.16 -0.35
C ASN A 744 -24.51 23.76 -0.38
N LYS A 745 -23.96 22.83 0.39
CA LYS A 745 -24.62 21.59 0.81
C LYS A 745 -24.29 21.34 2.28
N LEU A 746 -25.11 21.91 3.16
CA LEU A 746 -25.17 21.51 4.57
C LEU A 746 -25.63 20.04 4.65
N PRO A 747 -25.04 19.21 5.53
CA PRO A 747 -25.68 17.97 5.98
C PRO A 747 -26.89 18.32 6.86
N ILE A 748 -28.04 17.81 6.45
CA ILE A 748 -29.32 17.90 7.15
C ILE A 748 -29.23 17.12 8.46
N SER A 749 -29.26 17.80 9.61
CA SER A 749 -30.10 17.45 10.78
C SER A 749 -29.74 18.25 12.04
N ALA A 750 -30.44 19.37 12.24
CA ALA A 750 -30.92 19.84 13.55
C ALA A 750 -31.86 21.03 13.30
N TYR A 751 -33.13 20.71 13.14
CA TYR A 751 -34.22 21.65 12.87
C TYR A 751 -34.35 22.70 13.98
N ARG A 752 -34.46 23.99 13.60
CA ARG A 752 -35.46 24.88 14.19
C ARG A 752 -36.08 25.76 13.10
N LEU A 753 -37.36 25.48 12.88
CA LEU A 753 -38.43 26.23 12.21
C LEU A 753 -38.06 27.51 11.45
N TRP A 754 -38.32 27.46 10.14
CA TRP A 754 -38.47 28.58 9.23
C TRP A 754 -39.81 29.29 9.49
N GLY A 755 -39.80 30.61 9.60
CA GLY A 755 -40.98 31.47 9.44
C GLY A 755 -40.74 32.45 8.27
N ASN A 756 -41.63 32.40 7.28
CA ASN A 756 -41.92 33.23 6.09
C ASN A 756 -40.97 34.32 5.52
N PRO A 757 -41.04 34.56 4.19
CA PRO A 757 -40.06 35.30 3.40
C PRO A 757 -40.45 36.77 3.17
N GLU A 758 -40.52 37.58 4.24
CA GLU A 758 -40.70 39.04 4.11
C GLU A 758 -39.72 39.90 4.93
N ASP A 759 -38.79 39.33 5.72
CA ASP A 759 -37.77 40.13 6.41
C ASP A 759 -36.54 40.36 5.52
N LYS A 760 -36.71 41.33 4.64
CA LYS A 760 -35.65 41.98 3.87
C LYS A 760 -34.86 42.93 4.81
N TRP A 761 -33.56 42.62 4.97
CA TRP A 761 -32.45 43.54 5.28
C TRP A 761 -32.12 43.77 6.78
N GLU A 762 -31.60 42.76 7.45
CA GLU A 762 -30.63 42.98 8.54
C GLU A 762 -29.25 42.50 8.08
N MET A 763 -28.44 43.47 7.67
CA MET A 763 -27.01 43.32 7.40
C MET A 763 -26.37 42.85 8.71
N LYS A 764 -26.10 41.55 8.85
CA LYS A 764 -25.42 40.95 10.00
C LYS A 764 -24.13 41.75 10.25
N ASP A 765 -24.02 42.42 11.40
CA ASP A 765 -22.88 43.29 11.73
C ASP A 765 -21.55 42.58 11.43
N CYS A 766 -20.84 43.02 10.40
CA CYS A 766 -19.57 42.43 10.00
C CYS A 766 -18.50 42.89 11.00
N SER A 767 -18.07 42.01 11.90
CA SER A 767 -17.05 42.34 12.90
C SER A 767 -15.68 42.50 12.24
N ILE A 768 -15.17 43.73 12.18
CA ILE A 768 -13.79 43.98 11.76
C ILE A 768 -12.84 43.53 12.87
N VAL A 769 -11.94 42.62 12.53
CA VAL A 769 -10.93 42.04 13.42
C VAL A 769 -9.58 42.74 13.24
N HIS A 770 -9.17 43.00 12.00
CA HIS A 770 -7.89 43.63 11.67
C HIS A 770 -8.09 44.90 10.82
N PRO A 771 -8.47 46.03 11.44
CA PRO A 771 -8.79 47.27 10.71
C PRO A 771 -7.61 47.85 9.92
N GLY A 772 -6.37 47.57 10.33
CA GLY A 772 -5.17 47.97 9.58
C GLY A 772 -5.09 47.38 8.17
N ALA A 773 -5.72 46.22 7.91
CA ALA A 773 -5.79 45.67 6.55
C ALA A 773 -6.64 46.55 5.61
N VAL A 774 -7.65 47.25 6.13
CA VAL A 774 -8.40 48.25 5.34
C VAL A 774 -7.55 49.50 5.10
N CYS A 775 -6.71 49.88 6.06
CA CYS A 775 -5.71 50.93 5.84
C CYS A 775 -4.69 50.55 4.74
N VAL A 776 -4.37 49.26 4.56
CA VAL A 776 -3.57 48.76 3.43
C VAL A 776 -4.34 48.89 2.12
N MET A 777 -5.61 48.49 2.08
CA MET A 777 -6.48 48.63 0.89
C MET A 777 -6.57 50.09 0.42
N VAL A 778 -6.73 51.05 1.35
CA VAL A 778 -6.73 52.50 1.02
C VAL A 778 -5.39 52.98 0.48
N ARG A 779 -4.26 52.50 1.01
CA ARG A 779 -2.92 52.85 0.50
C ARG A 779 -2.65 52.30 -0.90
N LEU A 780 -3.26 51.16 -1.24
CA LEU A 780 -3.15 50.54 -2.57
C LEU A 780 -4.14 51.15 -3.58
N LEU A 781 -5.22 51.79 -3.13
CA LEU A 781 -6.28 52.35 -3.99
C LEU A 781 -5.76 53.29 -5.11
N PRO A 782 -4.89 54.28 -4.85
CA PRO A 782 -4.34 55.13 -5.92
C PRO A 782 -3.50 54.35 -6.93
N LYS A 783 -2.93 53.22 -6.52
CA LYS A 783 -2.10 52.34 -7.34
C LYS A 783 -2.92 51.36 -8.19
N LEU A 784 -4.24 51.32 -8.05
CA LEU A 784 -5.14 50.53 -8.91
C LEU A 784 -5.42 51.21 -10.26
N TYR A 785 -4.38 51.79 -10.87
CA TYR A 785 -4.49 52.53 -12.11
C TYR A 785 -3.43 52.10 -13.13
N LYS A 786 -3.86 51.78 -14.35
CA LYS A 786 -3.00 51.59 -15.51
C LYS A 786 -3.54 52.36 -16.72
N GLU A 787 -2.69 53.17 -17.36
CA GLU A 787 -3.06 54.03 -18.49
C GLU A 787 -3.74 53.25 -19.64
N GLY A 788 -3.24 52.06 -19.96
CA GLY A 788 -3.81 51.21 -21.02
C GLY A 788 -5.22 50.65 -20.71
N HIS A 789 -5.71 50.78 -19.47
CA HIS A 789 -7.00 50.27 -19.00
C HIS A 789 -7.70 51.29 -18.08
N ALA A 790 -7.74 52.57 -18.47
CA ALA A 790 -8.25 53.66 -17.65
C ALA A 790 -9.70 53.45 -17.15
N GLN A 791 -10.61 52.95 -18.01
CA GLN A 791 -12.01 52.68 -17.63
C GLN A 791 -12.12 51.60 -16.55
N LEU A 792 -11.47 50.44 -16.74
CA LEU A 792 -11.47 49.35 -15.76
C LEU A 792 -10.79 49.77 -14.45
N SER A 793 -9.72 50.58 -14.53
CA SER A 793 -9.02 51.14 -13.37
C SER A 793 -9.94 52.02 -12.53
N GLN A 794 -10.68 52.92 -13.18
CA GLN A 794 -11.64 53.80 -12.51
C GLN A 794 -12.80 53.01 -11.91
N GLU A 795 -13.28 51.98 -12.60
CA GLU A 795 -14.36 51.12 -12.14
C GLU A 795 -13.97 50.34 -10.87
N ILE A 796 -12.79 49.68 -10.83
CA ILE A 796 -12.33 48.94 -9.64
C ILE A 796 -12.02 49.88 -8.48
N GLN A 797 -11.47 51.08 -8.74
CA GLN A 797 -11.25 52.07 -7.70
C GLN A 797 -12.56 52.53 -7.06
N CYS A 798 -13.59 52.84 -7.85
CA CYS A 798 -14.92 53.19 -7.34
C CYS A 798 -15.53 52.02 -6.54
N ALA A 799 -15.48 50.80 -7.10
CA ALA A 799 -16.00 49.60 -6.45
C ALA A 799 -15.34 49.35 -5.07
N LEU A 800 -14.02 49.52 -4.98
CA LEU A 800 -13.28 49.36 -3.73
C LEU A 800 -13.65 50.44 -2.70
N VAL A 801 -13.81 51.70 -3.11
CA VAL A 801 -14.23 52.77 -2.18
C VAL A 801 -15.66 52.57 -1.69
N ASP A 802 -16.58 52.15 -2.56
CA ASP A 802 -17.95 51.83 -2.18
C ASP A 802 -18.01 50.63 -1.22
N HIS A 803 -17.14 49.64 -1.42
CA HIS A 803 -16.97 48.54 -0.48
C HIS A 803 -16.47 49.03 0.90
N ILE A 804 -15.43 49.88 0.93
CA ILE A 804 -14.94 50.49 2.18
C ILE A 804 -16.02 51.35 2.85
N LEU A 805 -16.82 52.08 2.08
CA LEU A 805 -17.97 52.84 2.57
C LEU A 805 -19.00 51.93 3.24
N SER A 806 -19.19 50.71 2.72
CA SER A 806 -20.06 49.70 3.33
C SER A 806 -19.53 49.22 4.70
N LEU A 807 -18.20 49.10 4.86
CA LEU A 807 -17.56 48.66 6.09
C LEU A 807 -17.69 49.67 7.23
N VAL A 808 -17.77 50.98 6.92
CA VAL A 808 -17.89 52.06 7.93
C VAL A 808 -19.34 52.45 8.27
N LYS A 809 -20.33 51.65 7.85
CA LYS A 809 -21.77 51.91 8.12
C LYS A 809 -22.13 51.79 9.60
N SER A 810 -21.60 50.81 10.32
CA SER A 810 -21.88 50.64 11.75
C SER A 810 -20.97 51.54 12.61
N GLU A 811 -21.45 51.96 13.77
CA GLU A 811 -20.66 52.77 14.71
C GLU A 811 -19.44 52.02 15.25
N LYS A 812 -19.63 50.75 15.60
CA LYS A 812 -18.56 49.87 16.07
C LYS A 812 -17.43 49.76 15.05
N SER A 813 -17.76 49.61 13.76
CA SER A 813 -16.77 49.61 12.69
C SER A 813 -16.02 50.93 12.60
N ARG A 814 -16.72 52.07 12.68
CA ARG A 814 -16.08 53.40 12.64
C ARG A 814 -15.10 53.59 13.78
N GLN A 815 -15.46 53.24 15.01
CA GLN A 815 -14.58 53.36 16.19
C GLN A 815 -13.28 52.58 15.99
N VAL A 816 -13.38 51.32 15.57
CA VAL A 816 -12.22 50.44 15.37
C VAL A 816 -11.34 50.93 14.20
N MET A 817 -11.94 51.40 13.11
CA MET A 817 -11.22 51.96 11.96
C MET A 817 -10.56 53.32 12.25
N CYS A 818 -11.22 54.20 13.02
CA CYS A 818 -10.62 55.45 13.48
C CYS A 818 -9.42 55.17 14.39
N GLY A 819 -9.54 54.20 15.31
CA GLY A 819 -8.45 53.78 16.19
C GLY A 819 -7.25 53.19 15.45
N SER A 820 -7.43 52.64 14.24
CA SER A 820 -6.33 52.15 13.39
C SER A 820 -5.77 53.18 12.41
N GLY A 821 -6.20 54.46 12.52
CA GLY A 821 -5.69 55.55 11.69
C GLY A 821 -6.24 55.59 10.27
N LEU A 822 -7.42 54.99 10.00
CA LEU A 822 -8.01 55.00 8.65
C LEU A 822 -8.29 56.43 8.15
N LEU A 823 -8.75 57.32 9.03
CA LEU A 823 -9.01 58.73 8.69
C LEU A 823 -7.74 59.42 8.17
N SER A 824 -6.63 59.30 8.91
CA SER A 824 -5.33 59.83 8.50
C SER A 824 -4.87 59.21 7.17
N THR A 825 -5.02 57.89 7.04
CA THR A 825 -4.64 57.15 5.83
C THR A 825 -5.37 57.66 4.58
N ILE A 826 -6.69 57.88 4.66
CA ILE A 826 -7.48 58.41 3.55
C ILE A 826 -6.99 59.79 3.13
N ILE A 827 -6.71 60.67 4.10
CA ILE A 827 -6.19 62.02 3.81
C ILE A 827 -4.82 61.93 3.16
N THR A 828 -3.91 61.08 3.64
CA THR A 828 -2.53 61.02 3.13
C THR A 828 -2.43 60.32 1.78
N SER A 829 -3.19 59.26 1.56
CA SER A 829 -3.06 58.42 0.37
C SER A 829 -3.95 58.87 -0.79
N CYS A 830 -5.03 59.62 -0.54
CA CYS A 830 -5.99 60.01 -1.57
C CYS A 830 -6.09 61.54 -1.74
N GLN A 831 -5.02 62.29 -1.47
CA GLN A 831 -4.98 63.76 -1.56
C GLN A 831 -5.49 64.29 -2.91
N ASP A 832 -5.04 63.67 -4.00
CA ASP A 832 -5.40 64.07 -5.37
C ASP A 832 -6.91 64.03 -5.61
N ALA A 833 -7.60 63.03 -5.04
CA ALA A 833 -9.05 62.89 -5.14
C ALA A 833 -9.81 63.94 -4.32
N PHE A 834 -9.24 64.43 -3.21
CA PHE A 834 -9.85 65.53 -2.43
C PHE A 834 -9.60 66.90 -3.06
N CYS A 835 -8.44 67.10 -3.67
CA CYS A 835 -8.07 68.37 -4.32
C CYS A 835 -8.81 68.62 -5.64
N ASN A 836 -9.36 67.58 -6.28
CA ASN A 836 -10.05 67.68 -7.56
C ASN A 836 -11.52 67.22 -7.48
N GLN A 837 -12.45 68.17 -7.56
CA GLN A 837 -13.89 67.89 -7.50
C GLN A 837 -14.40 67.02 -8.67
N ASN A 838 -13.69 67.02 -9.79
CA ASN A 838 -14.03 66.19 -10.96
C ASN A 838 -13.45 64.77 -10.86
N HIS A 839 -12.72 64.45 -9.78
CA HIS A 839 -12.19 63.12 -9.58
C HIS A 839 -13.32 62.13 -9.27
N PRO A 840 -13.39 60.95 -9.90
CA PRO A 840 -14.49 60.00 -9.71
C PRO A 840 -14.59 59.48 -8.27
N LEU A 841 -13.47 59.39 -7.58
CA LEU A 841 -13.42 58.99 -6.17
C LEU A 841 -13.75 60.13 -5.19
N HIS A 842 -13.87 61.39 -5.64
CA HIS A 842 -14.08 62.55 -4.76
C HIS A 842 -15.31 62.39 -3.88
N VAL A 843 -16.48 62.11 -4.48
CA VAL A 843 -17.74 61.99 -3.75
C VAL A 843 -17.77 60.74 -2.84
N PRO A 844 -17.41 59.53 -3.31
CA PRO A 844 -17.35 58.35 -2.46
C PRO A 844 -16.36 58.49 -1.28
N LEU A 845 -15.15 59.00 -1.50
CA LEU A 845 -14.15 59.20 -0.44
C LEU A 845 -14.58 60.27 0.56
N THR A 846 -15.23 61.35 0.11
CA THR A 846 -15.77 62.38 1.01
C THR A 846 -16.82 61.79 1.95
N ARG A 847 -17.70 60.90 1.47
CA ARG A 847 -18.68 60.21 2.33
C ARG A 847 -18.03 59.30 3.36
N VAL A 848 -16.96 58.58 3.00
CA VAL A 848 -16.19 57.77 3.94
C VAL A 848 -15.54 58.66 4.99
N PHE A 849 -14.90 59.76 4.54
CA PHE A 849 -14.26 60.76 5.40
C PHE A 849 -15.26 61.38 6.38
N GLU A 850 -16.40 61.88 5.94
CA GLU A 850 -17.43 62.48 6.80
C GLU A 850 -17.90 61.52 7.90
N LYS A 851 -18.12 60.25 7.54
CA LYS A 851 -18.51 59.21 8.51
C LYS A 851 -17.42 58.98 9.56
N LEU A 852 -16.15 58.86 9.15
CA LEU A 852 -15.04 58.64 10.07
C LEU A 852 -14.73 59.89 10.91
N ALA A 853 -14.78 61.08 10.31
CA ALA A 853 -14.57 62.36 10.98
C ALA A 853 -15.64 62.58 12.05
N SER A 854 -16.92 62.31 11.75
CA SER A 854 -18.00 62.40 12.75
C SER A 854 -17.78 61.53 13.98
N GLN A 855 -17.04 60.42 13.84
CA GLN A 855 -16.67 59.52 14.93
C GLN A 855 -15.39 59.93 15.66
N ALA A 856 -14.43 60.51 14.94
CA ALA A 856 -13.12 60.91 15.47
C ALA A 856 -13.16 62.22 16.29
N ILE A 857 -14.26 62.96 16.22
CA ILE A 857 -14.47 64.16 17.03
C ILE A 857 -14.74 63.75 18.48
N GLU A 858 -13.72 63.84 19.32
CA GLU A 858 -13.86 63.67 20.77
C GLU A 858 -14.51 64.92 21.42
N PRO A 859 -15.23 64.77 22.54
CA PRO A 859 -15.88 65.91 23.24
C PRO A 859 -14.91 67.03 23.64
N ASP A 860 -13.63 66.71 23.84
CA ASP A 860 -12.59 67.68 24.20
C ASP A 860 -12.03 68.46 23.00
N VAL A 861 -12.33 68.04 21.77
CA VAL A 861 -11.97 68.75 20.51
C VAL A 861 -13.05 69.78 20.13
N LEU A 862 -14.26 69.66 20.70
CA LEU A 862 -15.40 70.57 20.50
C LEU A 862 -15.57 71.61 21.61
N ARG A 863 -14.75 71.57 22.67
CA ARG A 863 -14.65 72.61 23.70
C ARG A 863 -13.44 73.49 23.42
#